data_AF-A0AAU3KFC5-F1
#
_entry.id   AF-A0AAU3KFC5-F1
#
_cell.length_a   1.000
_cell.length_b   1.000
_cell.length_c   1.000
_cell.angle_alpha   90.00
_cell.angle_beta   90.00
_cell.angle_gamma   90.00
#
_symmetry.space_group_name_H-M   'P 1'
#
loop_
_entity.id
_entity.type
_entity.pdbx_description
1 polymer ?
#
loop_
_entity_poly.entity_id
_entity_poly.type
_entity_poly.pdbx_seq_one_letter_code
_entity_poly.pdbx_strand_id
1 'polypeptide(L)'
;MIDTAMTSPDARPGDPRPIAGRATRGEYAGLAVLLVGTAAAYLWRLTASGWANSFYAAAVQSGTRSWKAFFFGSSDWANAITVDKTPASFWPMELSARLLGFSSFSMLLPQVLLGVASVGLLWVIVRRYFGAPAGLLAGLVLALTPVAALMFRYNNPDAFLVFLMIAAVWAMLRAVEDGRWRWLLLCGLLVGFGFLAKQLQVMLVLPALAATYLFAGPPKLGTRIVQLLAAGAAMVAGAGWWVLVAQLWPADDRPYFGGSQHNSIIELTLGYNGLDRLSADRGSGGFGGDMPDRPHGNFNPFGGQAGLQRLFNETVGGQIAWLIPAVLVLLVASIVLCGKAPRTDRQRAALLLFGGWGLVTGLVFSLMSGIFHEYYTVALAPALAGVVGIGGVLLWQERRRGWVRGALAVSMALTALTAWVLLSRTTDFVPRLRWVIVGVAVVAVLGLLVRTGRTLTIVTLSAALFAGLAAPAAYAVETLRLPHTGGIVRGGPHPDPVFPNFGNMGGGAEPDADAAADKEPARGFPFTTAPTDKVLALLESNGNAYTWVAATIGSSDAATYQLAADFPVMAVGGFSGGDPAPTLEKFQQDVAESRIHYYIATEERHGPPQRQVSEGSKITGWVKDHYTATTVDGVILYDLTVPRVAG
;
A
#
# COMPACT_ATOMS: atom_id res chain seq x y z
N MET A 1 41.11 -7.87 7.49
CA MET A 1 41.53 -8.63 6.30
C MET A 1 40.32 -8.72 5.40
N ILE A 2 40.36 -8.04 4.26
CA ILE A 2 39.29 -8.10 3.25
C ILE A 2 39.72 -9.23 2.34
N ASP A 3 39.12 -10.39 2.53
CA ASP A 3 39.54 -11.58 1.80
C ASP A 3 39.17 -11.41 0.33
N THR A 4 40.17 -11.59 -0.51
CA THR A 4 40.16 -11.25 -1.93
C THR A 4 39.67 -12.48 -2.69
N ALA A 5 38.42 -12.87 -2.48
CA ALA A 5 37.86 -14.08 -3.09
C ALA A 5 36.77 -13.74 -4.10
N MET A 6 37.12 -13.19 -5.27
CA MET A 6 36.24 -13.23 -6.46
C MET A 6 36.98 -12.97 -7.79
N THR A 7 38.20 -13.47 -7.96
CA THR A 7 38.73 -13.77 -9.30
C THR A 7 39.46 -15.09 -9.22
N SER A 8 38.75 -16.19 -9.48
CA SER A 8 39.44 -17.43 -9.84
C SER A 8 40.18 -17.15 -11.15
N PRO A 9 41.51 -17.37 -11.23
CA PRO A 9 42.30 -17.06 -12.41
C PRO A 9 41.92 -17.89 -13.65
N ASP A 10 41.02 -18.88 -13.52
CA ASP A 10 40.61 -19.81 -14.58
C ASP A 10 39.28 -19.48 -15.28
N ALA A 11 38.60 -18.38 -14.93
CA ALA A 11 37.29 -18.05 -15.53
C ALA A 11 37.42 -17.67 -17.01
N ARG A 12 36.89 -18.50 -17.92
CA ARG A 12 36.91 -18.23 -19.36
C ARG A 12 35.92 -17.10 -19.71
N PRO A 13 36.16 -16.32 -20.78
CA PRO A 13 35.17 -15.37 -21.28
C PRO A 13 33.86 -16.10 -21.62
N GLY A 14 32.82 -15.87 -20.81
CA GLY A 14 31.52 -16.53 -20.96
C GLY A 14 31.10 -17.44 -19.80
N ASP A 15 31.99 -17.73 -18.84
CA ASP A 15 31.59 -18.45 -17.62
C ASP A 15 30.57 -17.64 -16.81
N PRO A 16 29.49 -18.26 -16.32
CA PRO A 16 28.51 -17.59 -15.47
C PRO A 16 29.20 -17.01 -14.24
N ARG A 17 28.98 -15.72 -13.94
CA ARG A 17 29.49 -15.11 -12.72
C ARG A 17 29.06 -15.93 -11.49
N PRO A 18 29.97 -16.16 -10.51
CA PRO A 18 29.68 -17.02 -9.38
C PRO A 18 28.52 -16.46 -8.56
N ILE A 19 27.59 -17.35 -8.19
CA ILE A 19 26.52 -17.07 -7.22
C ILE A 19 27.14 -17.12 -5.82
N ALA A 20 26.65 -16.27 -4.91
CA ALA A 20 27.11 -16.31 -3.53
C ALA A 20 26.96 -17.71 -2.91
N GLY A 21 28.05 -18.22 -2.32
CA GLY A 21 28.07 -19.50 -1.60
C GLY A 21 27.27 -19.47 -0.28
N ARG A 22 27.53 -20.46 0.58
CA ARG A 22 26.93 -20.50 1.93
C ARG A 22 27.24 -19.22 2.70
N ALA A 23 26.27 -18.72 3.46
CA ALA A 23 26.46 -17.50 4.23
C ALA A 23 27.43 -17.70 5.37
N THR A 24 28.27 -16.71 5.62
CA THR A 24 29.20 -16.73 6.74
C THR A 24 28.49 -16.31 8.02
N ARG A 25 29.07 -16.62 9.19
CA ARG A 25 28.52 -16.18 10.49
C ARG A 25 28.33 -14.66 10.56
N GLY A 26 29.26 -13.89 9.97
CA GLY A 26 29.17 -12.43 9.92
C GLY A 26 28.01 -11.93 9.05
N GLU A 27 27.72 -12.61 7.94
CA GLU A 27 26.56 -12.28 7.10
C GLU A 27 25.24 -12.54 7.82
N TYR A 28 25.14 -13.65 8.56
CA TYR A 28 23.98 -13.95 9.39
C TYR A 28 23.81 -12.96 10.55
N ALA A 29 24.91 -12.54 11.18
CA ALA A 29 24.86 -11.50 12.22
C ALA A 29 24.34 -10.17 11.66
N GLY A 30 24.83 -9.74 10.48
CA GLY A 30 24.34 -8.54 9.81
C GLY A 30 22.86 -8.63 9.43
N LEU A 31 22.42 -9.78 8.92
CA LEU A 31 21.00 -10.02 8.64
C LEU A 31 20.16 -9.99 9.93
N ALA A 32 20.64 -10.62 11.01
CA ALA A 32 19.94 -10.63 12.28
C ALA A 32 19.75 -9.21 12.84
N VAL A 33 20.79 -8.37 12.80
CA VAL A 33 20.70 -6.95 13.19
C VAL A 33 19.66 -6.22 12.36
N LEU A 34 19.66 -6.42 11.04
CA LEU A 34 18.69 -5.81 10.13
C LEU A 34 17.25 -6.25 10.46
N LEU A 35 17.00 -7.55 10.62
CA LEU A 35 15.65 -8.08 10.84
C LEU A 35 15.13 -7.77 12.24
N VAL A 36 15.95 -7.92 13.28
CA VAL A 36 15.60 -7.56 14.65
C VAL A 36 15.38 -6.06 14.76
N GLY A 37 16.24 -5.24 14.13
CA GLY A 37 16.07 -3.79 14.08
C GLY A 37 14.77 -3.38 13.38
N THR A 38 14.44 -4.01 12.25
CA THR A 38 13.17 -3.79 11.52
C THR A 38 11.98 -4.20 12.38
N ALA A 39 12.02 -5.38 13.00
CA ALA A 39 10.95 -5.88 13.87
C ALA A 39 10.73 -4.96 15.08
N ALA A 40 11.81 -4.57 15.76
CA ALA A 40 11.75 -3.65 16.90
C ALA A 40 11.18 -2.29 16.49
N ALA A 41 11.63 -1.74 15.35
CA ALA A 41 11.13 -0.48 14.82
C ALA A 41 9.63 -0.56 14.47
N TYR A 42 9.18 -1.64 13.83
CA TYR A 42 7.81 -1.74 13.36
C TYR A 42 6.82 -2.15 14.47
N LEU A 43 7.27 -2.90 15.48
CA LEU A 43 6.48 -3.21 16.68
C LEU A 43 6.39 -2.03 17.65
N TRP A 44 7.33 -1.09 17.61
CA TRP A 44 7.32 0.10 18.45
C TRP A 44 6.00 0.85 18.31
N ARG A 45 5.28 1.06 19.42
CA ARG A 45 3.97 1.75 19.46
C ARG A 45 2.97 1.26 18.40
N LEU A 46 2.98 -0.03 18.05
CA LEU A 46 2.12 -0.56 17.00
C LEU A 46 0.63 -0.25 17.22
N THR A 47 0.16 -0.33 18.46
CA THR A 47 -1.26 -0.08 18.82
C THR A 47 -1.63 1.40 18.95
N ALA A 48 -0.68 2.33 18.82
CA ALA A 48 -0.97 3.76 18.92
C ALA A 48 -1.92 4.26 17.83
N SER A 49 -1.96 3.56 16.69
CA SER A 49 -2.89 3.82 15.58
C SER A 49 -4.32 3.31 15.84
N GLY A 50 -4.62 2.73 17.01
CA GLY A 50 -5.94 2.17 17.31
C GLY A 50 -6.35 1.13 16.27
N TRP A 51 -7.51 1.31 15.65
CA TRP A 51 -8.00 0.43 14.57
C TRP A 51 -7.32 0.65 13.22
N ALA A 52 -6.35 1.56 13.11
CA ALA A 52 -5.75 1.99 11.86
C ALA A 52 -6.84 2.43 10.87
N ASN A 53 -7.12 1.62 9.84
CA ASN A 53 -8.29 1.80 9.00
C ASN A 53 -9.49 1.02 9.57
N SER A 54 -10.47 1.73 10.15
CA SER A 54 -11.66 1.11 10.75
C SER A 54 -12.47 0.27 9.75
N PHE A 55 -12.55 0.71 8.49
CA PHE A 55 -13.24 -0.02 7.43
C PHE A 55 -12.70 -1.45 7.23
N TYR A 56 -11.37 -1.61 7.21
CA TYR A 56 -10.76 -2.94 7.13
C TYR A 56 -10.72 -3.66 8.49
N ALA A 57 -10.63 -2.93 9.60
CA ALA A 57 -10.67 -3.53 10.94
C ALA A 57 -12.01 -4.21 11.23
N ALA A 58 -13.12 -3.59 10.82
CA ALA A 58 -14.45 -4.18 10.92
C ALA A 58 -14.54 -5.48 10.11
N ALA A 59 -13.96 -5.54 8.91
CA ALA A 59 -13.89 -6.77 8.14
C ALA A 59 -13.07 -7.86 8.83
N VAL A 60 -11.93 -7.50 9.43
CA VAL A 60 -11.13 -8.45 10.22
C VAL A 60 -11.92 -8.97 11.43
N GLN A 61 -12.62 -8.10 12.16
CA GLN A 61 -13.50 -8.49 13.26
C GLN A 61 -14.56 -9.48 12.77
N SER A 62 -15.24 -9.17 11.66
CA SER A 62 -16.26 -10.02 11.04
C SER A 62 -15.70 -11.39 10.65
N GLY A 63 -14.51 -11.38 10.05
CA GLY A 63 -13.75 -12.57 9.72
C GLY A 63 -13.35 -13.38 10.95
N THR A 64 -13.31 -12.82 12.17
CA THR A 64 -13.13 -13.60 13.41
C THR A 64 -14.42 -14.27 13.90
N ARG A 65 -15.58 -13.67 13.64
CA ARG A 65 -16.89 -14.13 14.12
C ARG A 65 -17.55 -15.13 13.16
N SER A 66 -17.30 -15.03 11.86
CA SER A 66 -17.93 -15.88 10.85
C SER A 66 -16.94 -16.36 9.78
N TRP A 67 -16.93 -17.66 9.50
CA TRP A 67 -16.13 -18.24 8.41
C TRP A 67 -16.61 -17.81 7.02
N LYS A 68 -17.89 -17.46 6.89
CA LYS A 68 -18.44 -16.90 5.66
C LYS A 68 -17.93 -15.47 5.45
N ALA A 69 -17.94 -14.66 6.51
CA ALA A 69 -17.36 -13.31 6.46
C ALA A 69 -15.86 -13.35 6.18
N PHE A 70 -15.12 -14.28 6.81
CA PHE A 70 -13.70 -14.57 6.53
C PHE A 70 -13.46 -14.89 5.05
N PHE A 71 -14.33 -15.72 4.46
CA PHE A 71 -14.19 -16.11 3.06
C PHE A 71 -14.42 -14.94 2.10
N PHE A 72 -15.33 -14.02 2.40
CA PHE A 72 -15.71 -12.93 1.50
C PHE A 72 -15.02 -11.58 1.78
N GLY A 73 -14.47 -11.37 2.99
CA GLY A 73 -14.05 -10.05 3.43
C GLY A 73 -15.26 -9.13 3.72
N SER A 74 -16.28 -9.66 4.39
CA SER A 74 -17.52 -8.93 4.71
C SER A 74 -17.28 -7.82 5.73
N SER A 75 -17.93 -6.66 5.59
CA SER A 75 -17.83 -5.55 6.54
C SER A 75 -18.33 -5.93 7.93
N ASP A 76 -19.41 -6.69 7.98
CA ASP A 76 -20.07 -7.20 9.19
C ASP A 76 -20.22 -8.74 9.11
N TRP A 77 -20.34 -9.42 10.26
CA TRP A 77 -20.45 -10.89 10.29
C TRP A 77 -21.85 -11.43 9.99
N ALA A 78 -22.86 -10.55 9.89
CA ALA A 78 -24.16 -10.90 9.31
C ALA A 78 -24.15 -10.84 7.77
N ASN A 79 -23.02 -10.46 7.16
CA ASN A 79 -22.73 -10.53 5.71
C ASN A 79 -23.64 -9.65 4.85
N ALA A 80 -23.87 -8.39 5.21
CA ALA A 80 -24.62 -7.48 4.34
C ALA A 80 -23.85 -7.14 3.06
N ILE A 81 -22.58 -6.71 3.20
CA ILE A 81 -21.74 -6.23 2.09
C ILE A 81 -20.25 -6.52 2.35
N THR A 82 -19.46 -6.68 1.28
CA THR A 82 -17.98 -6.81 1.38
C THR A 82 -17.29 -5.47 1.45
N VAL A 83 -16.04 -5.48 1.92
CA VAL A 83 -15.13 -4.35 1.65
C VAL A 83 -14.77 -4.27 0.16
N ASP A 84 -14.11 -3.18 -0.25
CA ASP A 84 -13.81 -2.84 -1.63
C ASP A 84 -12.59 -3.62 -2.21
N LYS A 85 -12.31 -4.81 -1.68
CA LYS A 85 -11.15 -5.65 -2.02
C LYS A 85 -11.49 -7.13 -1.99
N THR A 86 -10.72 -7.91 -2.72
CA THR A 86 -10.62 -9.36 -2.53
C THR A 86 -10.00 -9.69 -1.16
N PRO A 87 -10.32 -10.85 -0.55
CA PRO A 87 -10.14 -11.03 0.89
C PRO A 87 -8.77 -11.53 1.34
N ALA A 88 -7.87 -11.93 0.43
CA ALA A 88 -6.67 -12.67 0.84
C ALA A 88 -5.71 -11.86 1.72
N SER A 89 -5.73 -10.53 1.63
CA SER A 89 -4.96 -9.66 2.53
C SER A 89 -5.48 -9.66 3.97
N PHE A 90 -6.75 -10.00 4.20
CA PHE A 90 -7.35 -10.04 5.53
C PHE A 90 -7.08 -11.36 6.24
N TRP A 91 -7.00 -12.48 5.51
CA TRP A 91 -6.84 -13.81 6.13
C TRP A 91 -5.70 -13.91 7.16
N PRO A 92 -4.48 -13.36 6.95
CA PRO A 92 -3.45 -13.38 7.99
C PRO A 92 -3.86 -12.62 9.26
N MET A 93 -4.54 -11.49 9.10
CA MET A 93 -5.03 -10.67 10.22
C MET A 93 -6.19 -11.35 10.94
N GLU A 94 -7.15 -11.90 10.20
CA GLU A 94 -8.31 -12.61 10.74
C GLU A 94 -7.88 -13.87 11.49
N LEU A 95 -6.96 -14.65 10.95
CA LEU A 95 -6.41 -15.83 11.64
C LEU A 95 -5.66 -15.43 12.90
N SER A 96 -4.83 -14.38 12.85
CA SER A 96 -4.12 -13.87 14.02
C SER A 96 -5.09 -13.39 15.11
N ALA A 97 -6.11 -12.62 14.73
CA ALA A 97 -7.14 -12.14 15.64
C ALA A 97 -8.03 -13.26 16.19
N ARG A 98 -8.33 -14.31 15.41
CA ARG A 98 -9.02 -15.51 15.92
C ARG A 98 -8.18 -16.27 16.95
N LEU A 99 -6.88 -16.40 16.72
CA LEU A 99 -5.98 -17.16 17.59
C LEU A 99 -5.63 -16.42 18.88
N LEU A 100 -5.47 -15.10 18.82
CA LEU A 100 -4.98 -14.27 19.92
C LEU A 100 -6.08 -13.43 20.60
N GLY A 101 -7.30 -13.43 20.05
CA GLY A 101 -8.38 -12.51 20.41
C GLY A 101 -8.30 -11.20 19.62
N PHE A 102 -9.46 -10.74 19.10
CA PHE A 102 -9.54 -9.54 18.27
C PHE A 102 -9.11 -8.30 19.05
N SER A 103 -8.09 -7.62 18.51
CA SER A 103 -7.48 -6.42 19.09
C SER A 103 -6.64 -5.72 18.02
N SER A 104 -6.37 -4.43 18.20
CA SER A 104 -5.45 -3.68 17.33
C SER A 104 -4.11 -4.40 17.16
N PHE A 105 -3.53 -4.93 18.25
CA PHE A 105 -2.24 -5.64 18.20
C PHE A 105 -2.33 -6.93 17.37
N SER A 106 -3.29 -7.81 17.67
CA SER A 106 -3.43 -9.09 16.97
C SER A 106 -3.68 -8.91 15.47
N MET A 107 -4.42 -7.87 15.07
CA MET A 107 -4.69 -7.53 13.68
C MET A 107 -3.45 -6.98 12.97
N LEU A 108 -2.69 -6.09 13.60
CA LEU A 108 -1.56 -5.41 12.96
C LEU A 108 -0.25 -6.23 12.98
N LEU A 109 -0.11 -7.18 13.91
CA LEU A 109 1.10 -8.01 14.04
C LEU A 109 1.47 -8.76 12.74
N PRO A 110 0.55 -9.42 12.01
CA PRO A 110 0.87 -10.04 10.72
C PRO A 110 1.45 -9.09 9.68
N GLN A 111 1.04 -7.82 9.67
CA GLN A 111 1.56 -6.81 8.74
C GLN A 111 3.04 -6.53 9.03
N VAL A 112 3.40 -6.45 10.30
CA VAL A 112 4.80 -6.27 10.73
C VAL A 112 5.64 -7.49 10.35
N LEU A 113 5.12 -8.69 10.55
CA LEU A 113 5.80 -9.94 10.17
C LEU A 113 6.02 -10.01 8.65
N LEU A 114 5.04 -9.59 7.84
CA LEU A 114 5.17 -9.47 6.39
C LEU A 114 6.23 -8.43 5.98
N GLY A 115 6.36 -7.32 6.71
CA GLY A 115 7.43 -6.35 6.52
C GLY A 115 8.82 -6.92 6.79
N VAL A 116 9.00 -7.58 7.93
CA VAL A 116 10.27 -8.25 8.28
C VAL A 116 10.61 -9.35 7.27
N ALA A 117 9.62 -10.15 6.86
CA ALA A 117 9.77 -11.18 5.84
C ALA A 117 10.14 -10.58 4.47
N SER A 118 9.56 -9.44 4.10
CA SER A 118 9.87 -8.71 2.86
C SER A 118 11.32 -8.21 2.84
N VAL A 119 11.80 -7.64 3.96
CA VAL A 119 13.21 -7.22 4.12
C VAL A 119 14.15 -8.41 4.04
N GLY A 120 13.83 -9.51 4.73
CA GLY A 120 14.63 -10.74 4.71
C GLY A 120 14.68 -11.38 3.32
N LEU A 121 13.54 -11.47 2.63
CA LEU A 121 13.46 -12.06 1.30
C LEU A 121 14.18 -11.20 0.26
N LEU A 122 14.07 -9.86 0.34
CA LEU A 122 14.84 -8.96 -0.52
C LEU A 122 16.35 -9.13 -0.31
N TRP A 123 16.79 -9.27 0.94
CA TRP A 123 18.19 -9.61 1.25
C TRP A 123 18.60 -10.94 0.61
N VAL A 124 17.78 -11.99 0.73
CA VAL A 124 18.07 -13.32 0.15
C VAL A 124 18.24 -13.21 -1.37
N ILE A 125 17.33 -12.51 -2.04
CA ILE A 125 17.37 -12.31 -3.50
C ILE A 125 18.65 -11.58 -3.90
N VAL A 126 18.91 -10.40 -3.32
CA VAL A 126 20.01 -9.54 -3.75
C VAL A 126 21.36 -10.12 -3.34
N ARG A 127 21.48 -10.68 -2.13
CA ARG A 127 22.71 -11.36 -1.67
C ARG A 127 23.13 -12.45 -2.65
N ARG A 128 22.18 -13.24 -3.14
CA ARG A 128 22.47 -14.39 -3.99
C ARG A 128 23.30 -14.02 -5.22
N TYR A 129 23.01 -12.88 -5.83
CA TYR A 129 23.68 -12.45 -7.07
C TYR A 129 24.78 -11.42 -6.86
N PHE A 130 24.73 -10.62 -5.79
CA PHE A 130 25.61 -9.46 -5.61
C PHE A 130 26.35 -9.41 -4.25
N GLY A 131 26.19 -10.44 -3.42
CA GLY A 131 26.84 -10.58 -2.12
C GLY A 131 26.11 -9.88 -0.97
N ALA A 132 26.50 -10.22 0.26
CA ALA A 132 25.80 -9.76 1.46
C ALA A 132 25.72 -8.23 1.63
N PRO A 133 26.75 -7.41 1.30
CA PRO A 133 26.63 -5.95 1.39
C PRO A 133 25.48 -5.38 0.55
N ALA A 134 25.27 -5.92 -0.66
CA ALA A 134 24.20 -5.48 -1.54
C ALA A 134 22.82 -5.85 -0.97
N GLY A 135 22.71 -7.08 -0.43
CA GLY A 135 21.49 -7.53 0.25
C GLY A 135 21.16 -6.72 1.49
N LEU A 136 22.16 -6.41 2.33
CA LEU A 136 21.97 -5.61 3.55
C LEU A 136 21.57 -4.18 3.20
N LEU A 137 22.20 -3.57 2.19
CA LEU A 137 21.83 -2.24 1.73
C LEU A 137 20.40 -2.20 1.16
N ALA A 138 20.03 -3.17 0.32
CA ALA A 138 18.68 -3.26 -0.21
C ALA A 138 17.62 -3.42 0.91
N GLY A 139 17.86 -4.34 1.84
CA GLY A 139 16.95 -4.54 2.97
C GLY A 139 16.84 -3.30 3.87
N LEU A 140 17.95 -2.63 4.15
CA LEU A 140 17.97 -1.39 4.94
C LEU A 140 17.22 -0.25 4.27
N VAL A 141 17.38 -0.08 2.94
CA VAL A 141 16.64 0.93 2.17
C VAL A 141 15.13 0.66 2.23
N LEU A 142 14.70 -0.58 2.06
CA LEU A 142 13.28 -0.94 2.18
C LEU A 142 12.75 -0.64 3.60
N ALA A 143 13.50 -1.06 4.64
CA ALA A 143 13.09 -0.88 6.03
C ALA A 143 12.95 0.60 6.44
N LEU A 144 13.81 1.47 5.91
CA LEU A 144 13.85 2.90 6.20
C LEU A 144 13.07 3.77 5.20
N THR A 145 12.36 3.16 4.24
CA THR A 145 11.48 3.92 3.34
C THR A 145 10.21 4.33 4.10
N PRO A 146 9.85 5.63 4.17
CA PRO A 146 8.74 6.11 5.02
C PRO A 146 7.41 5.38 4.75
N VAL A 147 7.02 5.25 3.48
CA VAL A 147 5.77 4.57 3.12
C VAL A 147 5.78 3.06 3.45
N ALA A 148 6.96 2.42 3.39
CA ALA A 148 7.10 1.03 3.80
C ALA A 148 6.97 0.88 5.32
N ALA A 149 7.62 1.77 6.08
CA ALA A 149 7.48 1.81 7.54
C ALA A 149 6.04 2.04 8.00
N LEU A 150 5.27 2.83 7.25
CA LEU A 150 3.84 3.02 7.48
C LEU A 150 3.03 1.75 7.14
N MET A 151 3.12 1.28 5.90
CA MET A 151 2.22 0.26 5.36
C MET A 151 2.46 -1.13 5.95
N PHE A 152 3.69 -1.45 6.40
CA PHE A 152 3.94 -2.69 7.15
C PHE A 152 3.45 -2.64 8.60
N ARG A 153 2.80 -1.55 9.02
CA ARG A 153 2.17 -1.38 10.34
C ARG A 153 0.69 -0.99 10.22
N TYR A 154 0.11 -1.14 9.04
CA TYR A 154 -1.23 -0.71 8.70
C TYR A 154 -2.06 -1.87 8.15
N ASN A 155 -3.35 -1.91 8.45
CA ASN A 155 -4.26 -3.00 8.04
C ASN A 155 -4.79 -2.87 6.60
N ASN A 156 -4.12 -2.06 5.77
CA ASN A 156 -4.38 -2.00 4.34
C ASN A 156 -3.81 -3.26 3.64
N PRO A 157 -4.31 -3.60 2.43
CA PRO A 157 -3.85 -4.79 1.68
C PRO A 157 -2.38 -4.76 1.22
N ASP A 158 -1.71 -3.61 1.33
CA ASP A 158 -0.42 -3.34 0.71
C ASP A 158 0.73 -4.22 1.21
N ALA A 159 0.80 -4.51 2.52
CA ALA A 159 1.92 -5.26 3.08
C ALA A 159 1.94 -6.72 2.60
N PHE A 160 0.77 -7.38 2.49
CA PHE A 160 0.68 -8.72 1.91
C PHE A 160 0.96 -8.72 0.41
N LEU A 161 0.43 -7.73 -0.32
CA LEU A 161 0.73 -7.52 -1.74
C LEU A 161 2.25 -7.40 -1.99
N VAL A 162 2.93 -6.52 -1.27
CA VAL A 162 4.37 -6.24 -1.46
C VAL A 162 5.19 -7.48 -1.20
N PHE A 163 4.89 -8.23 -0.14
CA PHE A 163 5.54 -9.51 0.14
C PHE A 163 5.40 -10.49 -1.03
N LEU A 164 4.18 -10.64 -1.58
CA LEU A 164 3.92 -11.53 -2.71
C LEU A 164 4.62 -11.07 -3.99
N MET A 165 4.72 -9.76 -4.24
CA MET A 165 5.49 -9.23 -5.38
C MET A 165 6.98 -9.56 -5.26
N ILE A 166 7.58 -9.41 -4.07
CA ILE A 166 8.98 -9.78 -3.82
C ILE A 166 9.17 -11.30 -3.96
N ALA A 167 8.23 -12.10 -3.47
CA ALA A 167 8.24 -13.56 -3.65
C ALA A 167 8.11 -13.98 -5.12
N ALA A 168 7.29 -13.29 -5.91
CA ALA A 168 7.18 -13.52 -7.35
C ALA A 168 8.48 -13.18 -8.08
N VAL A 169 9.16 -12.09 -7.70
CA VAL A 169 10.51 -11.72 -8.18
C VAL A 169 11.53 -12.80 -7.81
N TRP A 170 11.50 -13.31 -6.58
CA TRP A 170 12.35 -14.42 -6.17
C TRP A 170 12.12 -15.65 -7.06
N ALA A 171 10.88 -16.12 -7.19
CA ALA A 171 10.54 -17.28 -8.01
C ALA A 171 10.95 -17.07 -9.48
N MET A 172 10.76 -15.88 -10.04
CA MET A 172 11.18 -15.56 -11.40
C MET A 172 12.71 -15.63 -11.57
N LEU A 173 13.48 -15.09 -10.64
CA LEU A 173 14.94 -15.17 -10.72
C LEU A 173 15.45 -16.61 -10.54
N ARG A 174 14.74 -17.44 -9.75
CA ARG A 174 14.99 -18.90 -9.71
C ARG A 174 14.71 -19.56 -11.07
N ALA A 175 13.65 -19.16 -11.76
CA ALA A 175 13.36 -19.65 -13.11
C ALA A 175 14.42 -19.23 -14.14
N VAL A 176 14.94 -18.00 -14.04
CA VAL A 176 16.03 -17.51 -14.90
C VAL A 176 17.33 -18.30 -14.68
N GLU A 177 17.56 -18.86 -13.50
CA GLU A 177 18.77 -19.64 -13.20
C GLU A 177 18.83 -21.00 -13.90
N ASP A 178 17.71 -21.74 -13.91
CA ASP A 178 17.67 -23.15 -14.29
C ASP A 178 16.59 -23.50 -15.33
N GLY A 179 15.74 -22.55 -15.72
CA GLY A 179 14.69 -22.72 -16.74
C GLY A 179 13.56 -23.68 -16.34
N ARG A 180 13.47 -24.10 -15.06
CA ARG A 180 12.49 -25.10 -14.60
C ARG A 180 11.09 -24.50 -14.46
N TRP A 181 10.11 -25.23 -14.97
CA TRP A 181 8.69 -24.87 -14.95
C TRP A 181 8.15 -24.58 -13.56
N ARG A 182 8.55 -25.35 -12.54
CA ARG A 182 8.07 -25.18 -11.16
C ARG A 182 8.20 -23.74 -10.64
N TRP A 183 9.26 -23.04 -11.04
CA TRP A 183 9.53 -21.68 -10.56
C TRP A 183 8.62 -20.67 -11.24
N LEU A 184 8.28 -20.89 -12.51
CA LEU A 184 7.33 -20.05 -13.24
C LEU A 184 5.89 -20.31 -12.82
N LEU A 185 5.53 -21.57 -12.58
CA LEU A 185 4.22 -21.92 -12.02
C LEU A 185 4.06 -21.29 -10.63
N LEU A 186 5.10 -21.37 -9.78
CA LEU A 186 5.11 -20.69 -8.48
C LEU A 186 5.03 -19.17 -8.62
N CYS A 187 5.78 -18.58 -9.56
CA CYS A 187 5.71 -17.14 -9.85
C CYS A 187 4.29 -16.73 -10.24
N GLY A 188 3.66 -17.48 -11.16
CA GLY A 188 2.26 -17.30 -11.55
C GLY A 188 1.31 -17.37 -10.36
N LEU A 189 1.39 -18.45 -9.56
CA LEU A 189 0.57 -18.62 -8.36
C LEU A 189 0.72 -17.45 -7.38
N LEU A 190 1.94 -16.98 -7.12
CA LEU A 190 2.20 -15.85 -6.22
C LEU A 190 1.60 -14.54 -6.75
N VAL A 191 1.66 -14.30 -8.06
CA VAL A 191 0.97 -13.16 -8.69
C VAL A 191 -0.56 -13.32 -8.59
N GLY A 192 -1.08 -14.54 -8.76
CA GLY A 192 -2.51 -14.83 -8.57
C GLY A 192 -2.98 -14.56 -7.14
N PHE A 193 -2.22 -14.98 -6.13
CA PHE A 193 -2.50 -14.62 -4.74
C PHE A 193 -2.34 -13.11 -4.50
N GLY A 194 -1.39 -12.45 -5.16
CA GLY A 194 -1.25 -10.99 -5.09
C GLY A 194 -2.46 -10.25 -5.69
N PHE A 195 -3.10 -10.84 -6.69
CA PHE A 195 -4.37 -10.36 -7.22
C PHE A 195 -5.51 -10.54 -6.21
N LEU A 196 -5.52 -11.63 -5.43
CA LEU A 196 -6.47 -11.76 -4.31
C LEU A 196 -6.14 -10.85 -3.11
N ALA A 197 -4.92 -10.30 -3.03
CA ALA A 197 -4.56 -9.31 -2.02
C ALA A 197 -5.00 -7.90 -2.44
N LYS A 198 -4.72 -7.49 -3.68
CA LYS A 198 -4.99 -6.12 -4.14
C LYS A 198 -5.21 -5.99 -5.66
N GLN A 199 -5.92 -6.96 -6.24
CA GLN A 199 -6.43 -6.95 -7.62
C GLN A 199 -5.37 -6.50 -8.65
N LEU A 200 -5.70 -5.54 -9.54
CA LEU A 200 -4.81 -5.14 -10.63
C LEU A 200 -3.55 -4.41 -10.17
N GLN A 201 -3.41 -4.02 -8.90
CA GLN A 201 -2.17 -3.41 -8.41
C GLN A 201 -0.98 -4.38 -8.47
N VAL A 202 -1.20 -5.70 -8.30
CA VAL A 202 -0.11 -6.69 -8.47
C VAL A 202 0.42 -6.70 -9.91
N MET A 203 -0.42 -6.36 -10.90
CA MET A 203 -0.05 -6.47 -12.31
C MET A 203 1.07 -5.49 -12.71
N LEU A 204 1.39 -4.51 -11.88
CA LEU A 204 2.50 -3.57 -12.12
C LEU A 204 3.87 -4.26 -12.17
N VAL A 205 4.06 -5.40 -11.49
CA VAL A 205 5.30 -6.18 -11.56
C VAL A 205 5.37 -7.11 -12.78
N LEU A 206 4.21 -7.45 -13.37
CA LEU A 206 4.08 -8.48 -14.38
C LEU A 206 4.87 -8.18 -15.67
N PRO A 207 4.85 -6.96 -16.25
CA PRO A 207 5.64 -6.65 -17.43
C PRO A 207 7.14 -6.89 -17.22
N ALA A 208 7.66 -6.54 -16.03
CA ALA A 208 9.07 -6.75 -15.71
C ALA A 208 9.41 -8.24 -15.56
N LEU A 209 8.55 -9.01 -14.90
CA LEU A 209 8.71 -10.47 -14.77
C LEU A 209 8.74 -11.15 -16.14
N ALA A 210 7.72 -10.90 -16.97
CA ALA A 210 7.58 -11.51 -18.28
C ALA A 210 8.71 -11.10 -19.24
N ALA A 211 9.02 -9.80 -19.32
CA ALA A 211 10.09 -9.30 -20.17
C ALA A 211 11.46 -9.87 -19.75
N THR A 212 11.72 -9.97 -18.44
CA THR A 212 12.98 -10.57 -17.95
C THR A 212 13.09 -12.04 -18.35
N TYR A 213 12.02 -12.83 -18.24
CA TYR A 213 12.09 -14.25 -18.62
C TYR A 213 12.17 -14.45 -20.14
N LEU A 214 11.40 -13.68 -20.92
CA LEU A 214 11.51 -13.66 -22.37
C LEU A 214 12.93 -13.29 -22.79
N PHE A 215 13.51 -12.27 -22.15
CA PHE A 215 14.85 -11.82 -22.48
C PHE A 215 15.93 -12.78 -21.99
N ALA A 216 15.94 -13.24 -20.74
CA ALA A 216 17.07 -13.92 -20.11
C ALA A 216 16.86 -15.43 -19.84
N GLY A 217 15.65 -15.96 -20.04
CA GLY A 217 15.32 -17.36 -19.78
C GLY A 217 16.26 -18.34 -20.53
N PRO A 218 16.77 -19.41 -19.88
CA PRO A 218 17.71 -20.35 -20.51
C PRO A 218 17.17 -21.07 -21.76
N PRO A 219 15.90 -21.52 -21.81
CA PRO A 219 15.38 -22.28 -22.95
C PRO A 219 15.29 -21.49 -24.27
N LYS A 220 14.95 -22.17 -25.37
CA LYS A 220 14.62 -21.53 -26.66
C LYS A 220 13.38 -20.63 -26.52
N LEU A 221 13.24 -19.63 -27.39
CA LEU A 221 12.18 -18.62 -27.30
C LEU A 221 10.77 -19.23 -27.27
N GLY A 222 10.49 -20.22 -28.14
CA GLY A 222 9.20 -20.93 -28.15
C GLY A 222 8.88 -21.55 -26.79
N THR A 223 9.84 -22.24 -26.17
CA THR A 223 9.67 -22.81 -24.82
C THR A 223 9.44 -21.73 -23.78
N ARG A 224 10.16 -20.60 -23.85
CA ARG A 224 9.94 -19.47 -22.92
C ARG A 224 8.52 -18.92 -22.99
N ILE A 225 7.95 -18.82 -24.20
CA ILE A 225 6.58 -18.37 -24.41
C ILE A 225 5.60 -19.35 -23.78
N VAL A 226 5.69 -20.65 -24.08
CA VAL A 226 4.79 -21.67 -23.50
C VAL A 226 4.90 -21.69 -21.97
N GLN A 227 6.13 -21.55 -21.45
CA GLN A 227 6.39 -21.48 -20.02
C GLN A 227 5.74 -20.25 -19.35
N LEU A 228 5.74 -19.10 -20.02
CA LEU A 228 5.04 -17.91 -19.54
C LEU A 228 3.52 -18.03 -19.68
N LEU A 229 3.01 -18.68 -20.72
CA LEU A 229 1.59 -19.00 -20.82
C LEU A 229 1.15 -19.92 -19.68
N ALA A 230 1.96 -20.92 -19.32
CA ALA A 230 1.71 -21.77 -18.16
C ALA A 230 1.81 -21.00 -16.84
N ALA A 231 2.73 -20.03 -16.71
CA ALA A 231 2.74 -19.11 -15.57
C ALA A 231 1.47 -18.25 -15.52
N GLY A 232 0.97 -17.78 -16.66
CA GLY A 232 -0.32 -17.09 -16.78
C GLY A 232 -1.49 -17.97 -16.35
N ALA A 233 -1.53 -19.23 -16.79
CA ALA A 233 -2.53 -20.20 -16.34
C ALA A 233 -2.44 -20.46 -14.83
N ALA A 234 -1.23 -20.55 -14.27
CA ALA A 234 -1.02 -20.69 -12.84
C ALA A 234 -1.45 -19.43 -12.05
N MET A 235 -1.28 -18.24 -12.61
CA MET A 235 -1.80 -16.99 -12.05
C MET A 235 -3.33 -16.98 -12.03
N VAL A 236 -3.97 -17.38 -13.14
CA VAL A 236 -5.43 -17.56 -13.19
C VAL A 236 -5.87 -18.62 -12.19
N ALA A 237 -5.15 -19.73 -12.03
CA ALA A 237 -5.47 -20.75 -11.03
C ALA A 237 -5.33 -20.22 -9.60
N GLY A 238 -4.33 -19.37 -9.33
CA GLY A 238 -4.06 -18.81 -8.00
C GLY A 238 -5.14 -17.84 -7.51
N ALA A 239 -5.73 -17.05 -8.42
CA ALA A 239 -6.82 -16.12 -8.08
C ALA A 239 -8.22 -16.67 -8.40
N GLY A 240 -8.33 -17.34 -9.54
CA GLY A 240 -9.59 -17.67 -10.20
C GLY A 240 -10.43 -18.67 -9.44
N TRP A 241 -9.84 -19.53 -8.58
CA TRP A 241 -10.62 -20.43 -7.74
C TRP A 241 -11.56 -19.67 -6.81
N TRP A 242 -11.06 -18.61 -6.15
CA TRP A 242 -11.84 -17.81 -5.22
C TRP A 242 -12.86 -16.98 -5.99
N VAL A 243 -12.44 -16.33 -7.08
CA VAL A 243 -13.34 -15.54 -7.94
C VAL A 243 -14.48 -16.41 -8.49
N LEU A 244 -14.19 -17.64 -8.91
CA LEU A 244 -15.18 -18.59 -9.40
C LEU A 244 -16.17 -18.97 -8.31
N VAL A 245 -15.70 -19.35 -7.13
CA VAL A 245 -16.58 -19.69 -6.00
C VAL A 245 -17.43 -18.48 -5.61
N ALA A 246 -16.84 -17.30 -5.49
CA ALA A 246 -17.51 -16.06 -5.13
C ALA A 246 -18.60 -15.66 -6.15
N GLN A 247 -18.35 -15.89 -7.44
CA GLN A 247 -19.29 -15.60 -8.53
C GLN A 247 -20.43 -16.63 -8.63
N LEU A 248 -20.15 -17.90 -8.35
CA LEU A 248 -21.13 -18.99 -8.43
C LEU A 248 -21.95 -19.16 -7.15
N TRP A 249 -21.54 -18.56 -6.05
CA TRP A 249 -22.30 -18.59 -4.80
C TRP A 249 -23.66 -17.88 -5.00
N PRO A 250 -24.79 -18.47 -4.55
CA PRO A 250 -26.11 -17.87 -4.71
C PRO A 250 -26.16 -16.42 -4.19
N ALA A 251 -26.71 -15.50 -4.99
CA ALA A 251 -26.71 -14.07 -4.68
C ALA A 251 -27.46 -13.75 -3.36
N ASP A 252 -28.55 -14.46 -3.09
CA ASP A 252 -29.36 -14.28 -1.87
C ASP A 252 -28.71 -14.87 -0.61
N ASP A 253 -27.64 -15.66 -0.78
CA ASP A 253 -26.89 -16.29 0.30
C ASP A 253 -25.41 -15.85 0.31
N ARG A 254 -25.06 -14.69 -0.25
CA ARG A 254 -23.71 -14.12 -0.13
C ARG A 254 -23.79 -12.62 0.12
N PRO A 255 -22.75 -12.01 0.72
CA PRO A 255 -22.72 -10.56 0.84
C PRO A 255 -22.74 -9.91 -0.56
N TYR A 256 -23.27 -8.69 -0.59
CA TYR A 256 -23.12 -7.84 -1.77
C TYR A 256 -21.63 -7.50 -1.99
N PHE A 257 -21.14 -7.53 -3.23
CA PHE A 257 -19.77 -7.09 -3.51
C PHE A 257 -19.69 -5.56 -3.52
N GLY A 258 -19.18 -4.97 -2.44
CA GLY A 258 -19.06 -3.52 -2.30
C GLY A 258 -18.17 -2.90 -3.37
N GLY A 259 -18.54 -1.71 -3.87
CA GLY A 259 -17.91 -1.04 -5.00
C GLY A 259 -18.31 -1.58 -6.37
N SER A 260 -19.48 -2.23 -6.47
CA SER A 260 -20.08 -2.70 -7.72
C SER A 260 -21.54 -2.22 -7.79
N GLN A 261 -22.09 -2.06 -9.00
CA GLN A 261 -23.49 -1.68 -9.20
C GLN A 261 -24.40 -2.90 -9.42
N HIS A 262 -23.82 -4.05 -9.74
CA HIS A 262 -24.55 -5.25 -10.12
C HIS A 262 -24.18 -6.47 -9.26
N ASN A 263 -23.77 -6.26 -8.00
CA ASN A 263 -23.33 -7.31 -7.09
C ASN A 263 -22.27 -8.25 -7.74
N SER A 264 -21.22 -7.66 -8.32
CA SER A 264 -20.26 -8.36 -9.17
C SER A 264 -18.83 -8.10 -8.76
N ILE A 265 -18.13 -9.17 -8.38
CA ILE A 265 -16.70 -9.12 -8.04
C ILE A 265 -15.84 -8.77 -9.27
N ILE A 266 -16.26 -9.17 -10.46
CA ILE A 266 -15.57 -8.84 -11.71
C ILE A 266 -15.70 -7.34 -12.01
N GLU A 267 -16.88 -6.77 -11.79
CA GLU A 267 -17.13 -5.33 -11.94
C GLU A 267 -16.25 -4.52 -10.98
N LEU A 268 -16.23 -4.90 -9.70
CA LEU A 268 -15.33 -4.30 -8.69
C LEU A 268 -13.86 -4.36 -9.13
N THR A 269 -13.44 -5.51 -9.68
CA THR A 269 -12.04 -5.78 -9.99
C THR A 269 -11.54 -5.08 -11.24
N LEU A 270 -12.32 -5.13 -12.33
CA LEU A 270 -11.93 -4.58 -13.63
C LEU A 270 -12.30 -3.11 -13.77
N GLY A 271 -13.36 -2.65 -13.11
CA GLY A 271 -13.78 -1.25 -13.05
C GLY A 271 -13.04 -0.51 -11.95
N TYR A 272 -13.68 -0.37 -10.78
CA TYR A 272 -13.26 0.51 -9.67
C TYR A 272 -11.80 0.32 -9.22
N ASN A 273 -11.34 -0.93 -9.09
CA ASN A 273 -9.96 -1.25 -8.69
C ASN A 273 -9.02 -1.49 -9.87
N GLY A 274 -9.47 -1.22 -11.09
CA GLY A 274 -8.79 -1.58 -12.32
C GLY A 274 -8.69 -0.44 -13.31
N LEU A 275 -9.40 -0.56 -14.42
CA LEU A 275 -9.29 0.33 -15.58
C LEU A 275 -9.69 1.77 -15.27
N ASP A 276 -10.60 1.97 -14.33
CA ASP A 276 -11.07 3.30 -13.91
C ASP A 276 -9.97 4.10 -13.20
N ARG A 277 -8.91 3.43 -12.73
CA ARG A 277 -7.72 4.08 -12.17
C ARG A 277 -6.84 4.69 -13.25
N LEU A 278 -6.89 4.18 -14.49
CA LEU A 278 -5.99 4.58 -15.58
C LEU A 278 -6.53 5.74 -16.42
N SER A 279 -7.84 6.00 -16.42
CA SER A 279 -8.48 7.01 -17.27
C SER A 279 -9.45 7.90 -16.48
N ALA A 280 -9.37 9.21 -16.70
CA ALA A 280 -10.25 10.20 -16.05
C ALA A 280 -11.67 10.25 -16.65
N ASP A 281 -11.84 9.74 -17.89
CA ASP A 281 -13.09 9.85 -18.66
C ASP A 281 -14.16 8.84 -18.23
N ARG A 282 -13.85 7.94 -17.29
CA ARG A 282 -14.82 7.01 -16.70
C ARG A 282 -15.12 7.50 -15.29
N GLY A 283 -16.29 8.12 -15.10
CA GLY A 283 -16.74 8.77 -13.88
C GLY A 283 -16.94 7.87 -12.66
N SER A 284 -15.94 7.09 -12.25
CA SER A 284 -16.01 6.17 -11.11
C SER A 284 -14.84 6.36 -10.16
N GLY A 285 -14.69 7.59 -9.67
CA GLY A 285 -14.21 7.72 -8.30
C GLY A 285 -15.28 7.11 -7.39
N GLY A 286 -14.91 6.26 -6.44
CA GLY A 286 -15.83 5.58 -5.50
C GLY A 286 -16.59 6.52 -4.55
N PHE A 287 -16.69 7.79 -4.90
CA PHE A 287 -17.62 8.77 -4.39
C PHE A 287 -18.75 8.80 -5.43
N GLY A 288 -19.84 8.07 -5.18
CA GLY A 288 -20.96 7.97 -6.12
C GLY A 288 -21.40 9.35 -6.62
N GLY A 289 -21.13 9.62 -7.90
CA GLY A 289 -21.46 10.87 -8.56
C GLY A 289 -20.53 11.17 -9.74
N ASP A 290 -21.12 11.39 -10.91
CA ASP A 290 -20.53 12.23 -11.94
C ASP A 290 -20.21 13.58 -11.29
N MET A 291 -18.92 13.86 -11.02
CA MET A 291 -18.50 15.21 -10.66
C MET A 291 -18.75 16.08 -11.90
N PRO A 292 -19.61 17.11 -11.83
CA PRO A 292 -19.91 17.94 -12.99
C PRO A 292 -18.64 18.65 -13.48
N ASP A 293 -18.54 18.79 -14.80
CA ASP A 293 -17.50 19.47 -15.59
C ASP A 293 -16.35 20.05 -14.76
N ARG A 294 -15.32 19.24 -14.53
CA ARG A 294 -14.06 19.78 -14.01
C ARG A 294 -13.50 20.73 -15.08
N PRO A 295 -13.22 22.01 -14.76
CA PRO A 295 -12.50 22.88 -15.67
C PRO A 295 -11.19 22.17 -16.03
N HIS A 296 -10.92 22.03 -17.33
CA HIS A 296 -9.81 21.28 -17.94
C HIS A 296 -8.51 21.34 -17.12
N GLY A 297 -8.39 20.43 -16.15
CA GLY A 297 -7.41 20.52 -15.08
C GLY A 297 -7.27 19.17 -14.38
N ASN A 298 -6.12 18.54 -14.60
CA ASN A 298 -5.77 17.17 -14.22
C ASN A 298 -5.54 16.99 -12.69
N PHE A 299 -6.25 17.75 -11.86
CA PHE A 299 -6.11 17.77 -10.40
C PHE A 299 -6.86 16.59 -9.79
N ASN A 300 -6.10 15.59 -9.31
CA ASN A 300 -6.63 14.53 -8.47
C ASN A 300 -6.48 14.99 -7.00
N PRO A 301 -7.57 15.11 -6.22
CA PRO A 301 -7.50 15.48 -4.80
C PRO A 301 -6.69 14.47 -3.97
N PHE A 302 -6.42 13.28 -4.52
CA PHE A 302 -5.59 12.24 -3.93
C PHE A 302 -4.25 12.17 -4.67
N GLY A 303 -3.11 12.33 -3.99
CA GLY A 303 -1.77 12.14 -4.57
C GLY A 303 -1.34 13.15 -5.66
N GLY A 304 -2.13 14.18 -5.93
CA GLY A 304 -1.78 15.34 -6.77
C GLY A 304 -1.85 15.12 -8.28
N GLN A 305 -1.50 16.18 -9.03
CA GLN A 305 -1.62 16.23 -10.50
C GLN A 305 -0.85 15.10 -11.19
N ALA A 306 -1.48 14.46 -12.20
CA ALA A 306 -0.79 13.44 -13.01
C ALA A 306 0.29 14.08 -13.89
N GLY A 307 1.42 13.39 -13.98
CA GLY A 307 2.59 13.80 -14.76
C GLY A 307 3.86 13.15 -14.25
N LEU A 308 4.93 13.24 -15.03
CA LEU A 308 6.24 12.67 -14.68
C LEU A 308 6.82 13.20 -13.36
N GLN A 309 6.35 14.37 -12.91
CA GLN A 309 6.76 15.00 -11.65
C GLN A 309 5.89 14.60 -10.45
N ARG A 310 4.80 13.83 -10.63
CA ARG A 310 3.89 13.49 -9.53
C ARG A 310 4.61 12.82 -8.37
N LEU A 311 5.49 11.86 -8.63
CA LEU A 311 6.23 11.18 -7.57
C LEU A 311 7.10 12.13 -6.74
N PHE A 312 7.43 13.32 -7.24
CA PHE A 312 8.23 14.33 -6.57
C PHE A 312 7.40 15.47 -5.98
N ASN A 313 6.08 15.50 -6.17
CA ASN A 313 5.22 16.57 -5.69
C ASN A 313 5.13 16.59 -4.15
N GLU A 314 4.41 17.56 -3.61
CA GLU A 314 4.31 17.79 -2.16
C GLU A 314 3.60 16.67 -1.39
N THR A 315 2.67 15.95 -2.03
CA THR A 315 1.91 14.88 -1.38
C THR A 315 2.66 13.54 -1.39
N VAL A 316 3.34 13.21 -2.48
CA VAL A 316 3.95 11.89 -2.72
C VAL A 316 5.46 11.90 -2.47
N GLY A 317 6.14 13.03 -2.68
CA GLY A 317 7.60 13.12 -2.66
C GLY A 317 8.24 12.56 -1.40
N GLY A 318 7.72 12.95 -0.24
CA GLY A 318 8.22 12.48 1.07
C GLY A 318 8.02 10.99 1.34
N GLN A 319 7.17 10.30 0.57
CA GLN A 319 6.89 8.87 0.76
C GLN A 319 7.98 7.98 0.13
N ILE A 320 8.44 8.32 -1.08
CA ILE A 320 9.22 7.38 -1.91
C ILE A 320 10.35 8.02 -2.74
N ALA A 321 10.35 9.34 -2.96
CA ALA A 321 11.15 9.95 -4.03
C ALA A 321 12.65 10.10 -3.71
N TRP A 322 13.02 9.99 -2.43
CA TRP A 322 14.36 10.25 -1.87
C TRP A 322 15.52 9.73 -2.72
N LEU A 323 15.38 8.50 -3.24
CA LEU A 323 16.44 7.78 -3.96
C LEU A 323 16.15 7.61 -5.45
N ILE A 324 15.01 8.07 -5.97
CA ILE A 324 14.61 7.83 -7.37
C ILE A 324 15.67 8.35 -8.36
N PRO A 325 16.17 9.61 -8.26
CA PRO A 325 17.15 10.10 -9.21
C PRO A 325 18.46 9.32 -9.19
N ALA A 326 18.92 8.92 -8.00
CA ALA A 326 20.10 8.08 -7.84
C ALA A 326 19.87 6.67 -8.40
N VAL A 327 18.70 6.07 -8.18
CA VAL A 327 18.32 4.77 -8.74
C VAL A 327 18.42 4.76 -10.25
N LEU A 328 18.00 5.83 -10.95
CA LEU A 328 18.11 5.92 -12.40
C LEU A 328 19.57 5.89 -12.87
N VAL A 329 20.45 6.66 -12.21
CA VAL A 329 21.89 6.68 -12.53
C VAL A 329 22.54 5.33 -12.22
N LEU A 330 22.25 4.76 -11.04
CA LEU A 330 22.76 3.46 -10.62
C LEU A 330 22.30 2.35 -11.57
N LEU A 331 21.04 2.36 -12.01
CA LEU A 331 20.49 1.39 -12.95
C LEU A 331 21.23 1.45 -14.29
N VAL A 332 21.30 2.64 -14.90
CA VAL A 332 21.94 2.83 -16.20
C VAL A 332 23.42 2.46 -16.13
N ALA A 333 24.15 2.97 -15.14
CA ALA A 333 25.56 2.67 -14.97
C ALA A 333 25.82 1.17 -14.72
N SER A 334 24.96 0.49 -13.96
CA SER A 334 25.06 -0.95 -13.72
C SER A 334 24.81 -1.78 -14.97
N ILE A 335 23.82 -1.39 -15.79
CA ILE A 335 23.54 -2.02 -17.09
C ILE A 335 24.74 -1.82 -18.04
N VAL A 336 25.30 -0.61 -18.10
CA VAL A 336 26.50 -0.30 -18.89
C VAL A 336 27.70 -1.12 -18.42
N LEU A 337 27.88 -1.30 -17.10
CA LEU A 337 28.93 -2.17 -16.54
C LEU A 337 28.73 -3.64 -16.88
N CYS A 338 27.49 -4.12 -16.96
CA CYS A 338 27.21 -5.47 -17.45
C CYS A 338 27.58 -5.61 -18.94
N GLY A 339 27.53 -4.52 -19.71
CA GLY A 339 28.11 -4.44 -21.06
C GLY A 339 27.61 -5.55 -22.00
N LYS A 340 28.55 -6.23 -22.65
CA LYS A 340 28.27 -7.36 -23.57
C LYS A 340 28.09 -8.71 -22.85
N ALA A 341 27.75 -8.71 -21.55
CA ALA A 341 27.45 -9.94 -20.84
C ALA A 341 26.39 -10.76 -21.60
N PRO A 342 26.52 -12.10 -21.64
CA PRO A 342 25.57 -12.95 -22.31
C PRO A 342 24.13 -12.65 -21.88
N ARG A 343 23.18 -12.87 -22.78
CA ARG A 343 21.74 -12.69 -22.52
C ARG A 343 21.28 -13.38 -21.23
N THR A 344 21.84 -14.56 -20.94
CA THR A 344 21.54 -15.41 -19.78
C THR A 344 22.35 -15.03 -18.53
N ASP A 345 23.07 -13.90 -18.54
CA ASP A 345 23.75 -13.39 -17.36
C ASP A 345 22.73 -13.04 -16.27
N ARG A 346 22.90 -13.68 -15.10
CA ARG A 346 21.93 -13.64 -14.01
C ARG A 346 21.92 -12.27 -13.31
N GLN A 347 23.08 -11.62 -13.21
CA GLN A 347 23.18 -10.29 -12.61
C GLN A 347 22.50 -9.24 -13.49
N ARG A 348 22.73 -9.30 -14.81
CA ARG A 348 22.03 -8.47 -15.79
C ARG A 348 20.52 -8.71 -15.74
N ALA A 349 20.08 -9.96 -15.68
CA ALA A 349 18.66 -10.28 -15.57
C ALA A 349 18.01 -9.71 -14.30
N ALA A 350 18.69 -9.79 -13.15
CA ALA A 350 18.22 -9.18 -11.91
C ALA A 350 18.11 -7.65 -12.01
N LEU A 351 19.10 -6.98 -12.62
CA LEU A 351 19.04 -5.53 -12.87
C LEU A 351 17.87 -5.14 -13.78
N LEU A 352 17.64 -5.89 -14.86
CA LEU A 352 16.51 -5.66 -15.76
C LEU A 352 15.17 -5.87 -15.04
N LEU A 353 15.09 -6.85 -14.15
CA LEU A 353 13.86 -7.14 -13.41
C LEU A 353 13.54 -6.04 -12.39
N PHE A 354 14.48 -5.71 -11.51
CA PHE A 354 14.26 -4.66 -10.50
C PHE A 354 14.09 -3.28 -11.15
N GLY A 355 14.91 -2.96 -12.17
CA GLY A 355 14.80 -1.72 -12.92
C GLY A 355 13.50 -1.62 -13.71
N GLY A 356 13.13 -2.68 -14.43
CA GLY A 356 11.87 -2.74 -15.18
C GLY A 356 10.64 -2.63 -14.27
N TRP A 357 10.66 -3.30 -13.12
CA TRP A 357 9.59 -3.21 -12.13
C TRP A 357 9.46 -1.77 -11.60
N GLY A 358 10.59 -1.15 -11.24
CA GLY A 358 10.61 0.22 -10.75
C GLY A 358 10.13 1.23 -11.79
N LEU A 359 10.57 1.10 -13.05
CA LEU A 359 10.17 1.97 -14.15
C LEU A 359 8.68 1.84 -14.48
N VAL A 360 8.16 0.61 -14.64
CA VAL A 360 6.74 0.39 -14.95
C VAL A 360 5.86 0.94 -13.84
N THR A 361 6.15 0.57 -12.58
CA THR A 361 5.37 1.03 -11.43
C THR A 361 5.44 2.55 -11.28
N GLY A 362 6.63 3.13 -11.39
CA GLY A 362 6.81 4.58 -11.30
C GLY A 362 6.07 5.34 -12.40
N LEU A 363 6.12 4.86 -13.64
CA LEU A 363 5.42 5.48 -14.77
C LEU A 363 3.89 5.39 -14.62
N VAL A 364 3.36 4.22 -14.25
CA VAL A 364 1.91 4.07 -14.03
C VAL A 364 1.44 4.98 -12.91
N PHE A 365 2.12 4.99 -11.76
CA PHE A 365 1.76 5.91 -10.66
C PHE A 365 1.91 7.38 -11.02
N SER A 366 2.84 7.73 -11.90
CA SER A 366 3.01 9.11 -12.37
C SER A 366 1.90 9.54 -13.32
N LEU A 367 1.45 8.65 -14.21
CA LEU A 367 0.60 9.00 -15.36
C LEU A 367 -0.88 8.66 -15.18
N MET A 368 -1.23 7.73 -14.28
CA MET A 368 -2.62 7.32 -14.08
C MET A 368 -3.49 8.49 -13.57
N SER A 369 -4.69 8.67 -14.13
CA SER A 369 -5.50 9.87 -13.88
C SER A 369 -6.71 9.64 -12.97
N GLY A 370 -7.04 8.39 -12.63
CA GLY A 370 -8.04 8.06 -11.61
C GLY A 370 -7.49 8.18 -10.18
N ILE A 371 -8.25 7.66 -9.20
CA ILE A 371 -7.90 7.77 -7.77
C ILE A 371 -6.51 7.17 -7.48
N PHE A 372 -5.63 7.99 -6.91
CA PHE A 372 -4.27 7.64 -6.52
C PHE A 372 -4.01 8.05 -5.08
N HIS A 373 -3.71 7.10 -4.19
CA HIS A 373 -3.30 7.44 -2.82
C HIS A 373 -1.79 7.39 -2.68
N GLU A 374 -1.24 8.26 -1.83
CA GLU A 374 0.19 8.40 -1.58
C GLU A 374 0.83 7.09 -1.14
N TYR A 375 0.10 6.31 -0.33
CA TYR A 375 0.59 5.04 0.21
C TYR A 375 0.74 3.93 -0.84
N TYR A 376 0.11 4.05 -2.03
CA TYR A 376 0.28 3.06 -3.11
C TYR A 376 1.74 2.93 -3.56
N THR A 377 2.54 3.97 -3.34
CA THR A 377 3.97 4.00 -3.67
C THR A 377 4.81 2.96 -2.93
N VAL A 378 4.30 2.30 -1.89
CA VAL A 378 4.99 1.16 -1.25
C VAL A 378 5.26 0.02 -2.24
N ALA A 379 4.42 -0.17 -3.26
CA ALA A 379 4.65 -1.17 -4.31
C ALA A 379 5.90 -0.88 -5.18
N LEU A 380 6.41 0.35 -5.14
CA LEU A 380 7.65 0.77 -5.81
C LEU A 380 8.89 0.55 -4.93
N ALA A 381 8.74 0.53 -3.60
CA ALA A 381 9.85 0.54 -2.65
C ALA A 381 10.86 -0.61 -2.80
N PRO A 382 10.45 -1.88 -2.96
CA PRO A 382 11.42 -2.97 -3.07
C PRO A 382 12.20 -2.93 -4.41
N ALA A 383 11.59 -2.39 -5.46
CA ALA A 383 12.25 -2.18 -6.74
C ALA A 383 13.43 -1.21 -6.61
N LEU A 384 13.16 -0.02 -6.04
CA LEU A 384 14.16 1.00 -5.78
C LEU A 384 15.25 0.48 -4.84
N ALA A 385 14.85 -0.15 -3.73
CA ALA A 385 15.75 -0.74 -2.76
C ALA A 385 16.69 -1.79 -3.37
N GLY A 386 16.15 -2.67 -4.21
CA GLY A 386 16.92 -3.64 -4.99
C GLY A 386 17.97 -2.96 -5.87
N VAL A 387 17.59 -1.93 -6.65
CA VAL A 387 18.54 -1.22 -7.52
C VAL A 387 19.60 -0.47 -6.71
N VAL A 388 19.26 0.18 -5.60
CA VAL A 388 20.24 0.85 -4.72
C VAL A 388 21.26 -0.15 -4.18
N GLY A 389 20.78 -1.28 -3.64
CA GLY A 389 21.66 -2.33 -3.12
C GLY A 389 22.58 -2.93 -4.18
N ILE A 390 22.01 -3.27 -5.34
CA ILE A 390 22.75 -3.87 -6.46
C ILE A 390 23.75 -2.85 -7.04
N GLY A 391 23.25 -1.70 -7.48
CA GLY A 391 24.05 -0.72 -8.21
C GLY A 391 25.10 -0.05 -7.35
N GLY A 392 24.77 0.29 -6.10
CA GLY A 392 25.72 0.90 -5.16
C GLY A 392 26.94 0.00 -4.93
N VAL A 393 26.72 -1.30 -4.71
CA VAL A 393 27.81 -2.26 -4.48
C VAL A 393 28.56 -2.61 -5.76
N LEU A 394 27.85 -2.83 -6.87
CA LEU A 394 28.46 -3.17 -8.16
C LEU A 394 29.39 -2.05 -8.64
N LEU A 395 28.91 -0.80 -8.63
CA LEU A 395 29.74 0.34 -9.03
C LEU A 395 30.90 0.55 -8.05
N TRP A 396 30.68 0.34 -6.74
CA TRP A 396 31.76 0.44 -5.77
C TRP A 396 32.88 -0.59 -6.01
N GLN A 397 32.54 -1.81 -6.42
CA GLN A 397 33.53 -2.82 -6.79
C GLN A 397 34.34 -2.40 -8.03
N GLU A 398 33.68 -1.76 -9.01
CA GLU A 398 34.29 -1.28 -10.26
C GLU A 398 34.84 0.17 -10.20
N ARG A 399 34.96 0.76 -9.00
CA ARG A 399 35.41 2.16 -8.77
C ARG A 399 36.81 2.50 -9.28
N ARG A 400 37.55 1.55 -9.83
CA ARG A 400 38.84 1.80 -10.49
C ARG A 400 38.68 2.62 -11.77
N ARG A 401 37.50 2.59 -12.40
CA ARG A 401 37.18 3.35 -13.62
C ARG A 401 36.71 4.76 -13.26
N GLY A 402 37.25 5.79 -13.94
CA GLY A 402 36.91 7.19 -13.66
C GLY A 402 35.42 7.50 -13.79
N TRP A 403 34.79 7.05 -14.87
CA TRP A 403 33.35 7.27 -15.10
C TRP A 403 32.46 6.58 -14.07
N VAL A 404 32.88 5.43 -13.50
CA VAL A 404 32.13 4.72 -12.44
C VAL A 404 32.15 5.53 -11.14
N ARG A 405 33.30 6.11 -10.79
CA ARG A 405 33.40 7.06 -9.67
C ARG A 405 32.52 8.29 -9.90
N GLY A 406 32.54 8.82 -11.12
CA GLY A 406 31.65 9.90 -11.54
C GLY A 406 30.16 9.53 -11.35
N ALA A 407 29.73 8.35 -11.78
CA ALA A 407 28.35 7.89 -11.61
C ALA A 407 27.96 7.74 -10.13
N LEU A 408 28.83 7.21 -9.27
CA LEU A 408 28.61 7.14 -7.82
C LEU A 408 28.50 8.54 -7.20
N ALA A 409 29.39 9.46 -7.57
CA ALA A 409 29.39 10.84 -7.10
C ALA A 409 28.12 11.59 -7.53
N VAL A 410 27.70 11.45 -8.79
CA VAL A 410 26.45 12.03 -9.30
C VAL A 410 25.23 11.44 -8.58
N SER A 411 25.19 10.13 -8.38
CA SER A 411 24.10 9.47 -7.63
C SER A 411 23.99 10.02 -6.21
N MET A 412 25.13 10.22 -5.53
CA MET A 412 25.18 10.81 -4.19
C MET A 412 24.74 12.29 -4.18
N ALA A 413 25.22 13.09 -5.12
CA ALA A 413 24.85 14.49 -5.25
C ALA A 413 23.34 14.67 -5.52
N LEU A 414 22.77 13.85 -6.41
CA LEU A 414 21.32 13.85 -6.69
C LEU A 414 20.50 13.39 -5.47
N THR A 415 21.00 12.43 -4.70
CA THR A 415 20.36 12.01 -3.44
C THR A 415 20.31 13.17 -2.45
N ALA A 416 21.44 13.85 -2.23
CA ALA A 416 21.53 14.99 -1.33
C ALA A 416 20.66 16.17 -1.79
N LEU A 417 20.62 16.45 -3.10
CA LEU A 417 19.76 17.48 -3.68
C LEU A 417 18.27 17.13 -3.49
N THR A 418 17.89 15.88 -3.73
CA THR A 418 16.50 15.43 -3.53
C THR A 418 16.11 15.53 -2.06
N ALA A 419 16.99 15.09 -1.16
CA ALA A 419 16.80 15.21 0.28
C ALA A 419 16.66 16.69 0.71
N TRP A 420 17.48 17.58 0.15
CA TRP A 420 17.38 19.03 0.38
C TRP A 420 16.01 19.58 -0.05
N VAL A 421 15.56 19.26 -1.26
CA VAL A 421 14.27 19.71 -1.79
C VAL A 421 13.11 19.23 -0.92
N LEU A 422 13.09 17.93 -0.57
CA LEU A 422 12.01 17.35 0.23
C LEU A 422 12.00 17.89 1.67
N LEU A 423 13.16 17.96 2.34
CA LEU A 423 13.25 18.52 3.70
C LEU A 423 12.95 20.02 3.74
N SER A 424 13.13 20.74 2.63
CA SER A 424 12.78 22.16 2.55
C SER A 424 11.27 22.41 2.51
N ARG A 425 10.45 21.37 2.39
CA ARG A 425 8.98 21.45 2.53
C ARG A 425 8.52 21.36 3.98
N THR A 426 9.41 20.95 4.88
CA THR A 426 9.13 20.72 6.31
C THR A 426 10.25 21.33 7.14
N THR A 427 10.47 22.64 6.99
CA THR A 427 11.65 23.32 7.56
C THR A 427 11.72 23.30 9.08
N ASP A 428 10.57 23.15 9.74
CA ASP A 428 10.48 23.08 11.20
C ASP A 428 10.78 21.67 11.73
N PHE A 429 10.66 20.64 10.88
CA PHE A 429 10.99 19.26 11.22
C PHE A 429 12.49 19.02 11.12
N VAL A 430 13.14 18.84 12.27
CA VAL A 430 14.60 18.65 12.40
C VAL A 430 15.38 19.67 11.54
N PRO A 431 15.27 20.98 11.81
CA PRO A 431 15.63 22.05 10.85
C PRO A 431 17.07 22.02 10.32
N ARG A 432 17.99 21.46 11.11
CA ARG A 432 19.43 21.35 10.79
C ARG A 432 19.75 20.16 9.88
N LEU A 433 18.86 19.18 9.75
CA LEU A 433 19.14 17.92 9.06
C LEU A 433 19.53 18.12 7.59
N ARG A 434 18.79 18.96 6.85
CA ARG A 434 19.07 19.26 5.45
C ARG A 434 20.48 19.82 5.23
N TRP A 435 20.95 20.67 6.13
CA TRP A 435 22.28 21.28 6.09
C TRP A 435 23.37 20.25 6.42
N VAL A 436 23.15 19.43 7.44
CA VAL A 436 24.07 18.34 7.82
C VAL A 436 24.22 17.33 6.69
N ILE A 437 23.11 16.94 6.04
CA ILE A 437 23.14 16.03 4.89
C ILE A 437 23.99 16.61 3.76
N VAL A 438 23.80 17.88 3.40
CA VAL A 438 24.60 18.52 2.34
C VAL A 438 26.09 18.52 2.71
N GLY A 439 26.44 18.93 3.93
CA GLY A 439 27.83 18.93 4.38
C GLY A 439 28.48 17.53 4.33
N VAL A 440 27.79 16.51 4.82
CA VAL A 440 28.28 15.11 4.78
C VAL A 440 28.31 14.56 3.35
N ALA A 441 27.35 14.96 2.50
CA ALA A 441 27.31 14.56 1.09
C ALA A 441 28.51 15.11 0.32
N VAL A 442 28.98 16.33 0.60
CA VAL A 442 30.21 16.87 -0.02
C VAL A 442 31.41 15.97 0.31
N VAL A 443 31.56 15.55 1.57
CA VAL A 443 32.62 14.62 1.98
C VAL A 443 32.50 13.27 1.25
N ALA A 444 31.28 12.73 1.14
CA ALA A 444 31.01 11.49 0.41
C ALA A 444 31.35 11.63 -1.08
N VAL A 445 30.90 12.69 -1.74
CA VAL A 445 31.15 12.96 -3.17
C VAL A 445 32.65 13.09 -3.46
N LEU A 446 33.38 13.89 -2.69
CA LEU A 446 34.82 14.05 -2.86
C LEU A 446 35.56 12.73 -2.64
N GLY A 447 35.17 11.99 -1.59
CA GLY A 447 35.72 10.66 -1.30
C GLY A 447 35.44 9.62 -2.39
N LEU A 448 34.28 9.68 -3.05
CA LEU A 448 33.92 8.80 -4.17
C LEU A 448 34.70 9.10 -5.44
N LEU A 449 35.09 10.37 -5.65
CA LEU A 449 35.86 10.81 -6.82
C LEU A 449 37.34 10.42 -6.74
N VAL A 450 37.91 10.29 -5.55
CA VAL A 450 39.34 9.98 -5.38
C VAL A 450 39.58 8.52 -4.99
N ARG A 451 40.82 8.06 -5.17
CA ARG A 451 41.24 6.77 -4.60
C ARG A 451 41.57 6.98 -3.14
N THR A 452 40.94 6.20 -2.28
CA THR A 452 41.04 6.37 -0.83
C THR A 452 41.79 5.20 -0.19
N GLY A 453 42.65 5.48 0.79
CA GLY A 453 43.19 4.45 1.69
C GLY A 453 42.10 3.89 2.61
N ARG A 454 42.40 2.85 3.39
CA ARG A 454 41.41 2.12 4.21
C ARG A 454 40.55 3.04 5.10
N THR A 455 41.18 3.94 5.85
CA THR A 455 40.48 4.87 6.75
C THR A 455 39.54 5.78 5.96
N LEU A 456 40.04 6.41 4.89
CA LEU A 456 39.25 7.33 4.08
C LEU A 456 38.12 6.59 3.34
N THR A 457 38.31 5.34 2.93
CA THR A 457 37.22 4.49 2.42
C THR A 457 36.10 4.31 3.45
N ILE A 458 36.43 4.01 4.71
CA ILE A 458 35.42 3.84 5.77
C ILE A 458 34.67 5.15 5.99
N VAL A 459 35.38 6.28 6.02
CA VAL A 459 34.77 7.61 6.13
C VAL A 459 33.85 7.91 4.95
N THR A 460 34.29 7.67 3.71
CA THR A 460 33.49 7.89 2.50
C THR A 460 32.22 7.04 2.50
N LEU A 461 32.33 5.75 2.84
CA LEU A 461 31.16 4.86 2.86
C LEU A 461 30.20 5.19 4.00
N SER A 462 30.71 5.58 5.17
CA SER A 462 29.88 6.01 6.29
C SER A 462 29.16 7.32 5.98
N ALA A 463 29.87 8.28 5.37
CA ALA A 463 29.29 9.53 4.90
C ALA A 463 28.24 9.30 3.81
N ALA A 464 28.51 8.40 2.85
CA ALA A 464 27.56 8.03 1.80
C ALA A 464 26.29 7.37 2.36
N LEU A 465 26.43 6.43 3.31
CA LEU A 465 25.29 5.79 3.96
C LEU A 465 24.46 6.81 4.75
N PHE A 466 25.12 7.69 5.51
CA PHE A 466 24.44 8.74 6.26
C PHE A 466 23.71 9.72 5.32
N ALA A 467 24.42 10.30 4.36
CA ALA A 467 23.83 11.27 3.43
C ALA A 467 22.71 10.66 2.58
N GLY A 468 22.83 9.38 2.23
CA GLY A 468 21.82 8.67 1.44
C GLY A 468 20.55 8.30 2.23
N LEU A 469 20.67 8.01 3.53
CA LEU A 469 19.56 7.42 4.30
C LEU A 469 19.03 8.31 5.42
N ALA A 470 19.76 9.35 5.86
CA ALA A 470 19.36 10.14 7.02
C ALA A 470 17.99 10.82 6.85
N ALA A 471 17.67 11.35 5.66
CA ALA A 471 16.38 11.99 5.40
C ALA A 471 15.20 10.99 5.38
N PRO A 472 15.20 9.92 4.56
CA PRO A 472 14.12 8.93 4.62
C PRO A 472 14.03 8.25 5.99
N ALA A 473 15.17 8.00 6.67
CA ALA A 473 15.16 7.47 8.03
C ALA A 473 14.50 8.42 9.03
N ALA A 474 14.74 9.73 8.94
CA ALA A 474 14.08 10.71 9.81
C ALA A 474 12.56 10.73 9.58
N TYR A 475 12.11 10.70 8.31
CA TYR A 475 10.68 10.60 7.99
C TYR A 475 10.09 9.27 8.46
N ALA A 476 10.80 8.15 8.30
CA ALA A 476 10.38 6.85 8.81
C ALA A 476 10.27 6.86 10.33
N VAL A 477 11.24 7.41 11.07
CA VAL A 477 11.18 7.54 12.53
C VAL A 477 9.99 8.38 12.96
N GLU A 478 9.69 9.49 12.27
CA GLU A 478 8.51 10.30 12.57
C GLU A 478 7.21 9.53 12.31
N THR A 479 7.16 8.79 11.20
CA THR A 479 6.06 7.85 10.88
C THR A 479 5.87 6.80 11.98
N LEU A 480 6.96 6.31 12.60
CA LEU A 480 6.87 5.36 13.70
C LEU A 480 6.37 5.99 15.00
N ARG A 481 6.60 7.29 15.18
CA ARG A 481 6.20 8.05 16.37
C ARG A 481 4.73 8.45 16.35
N LEU A 482 4.21 8.84 15.20
CA LEU A 482 2.85 9.35 15.06
C LEU A 482 1.81 8.22 14.94
N PRO A 483 0.63 8.35 15.57
CA PRO A 483 -0.50 7.49 15.26
C PRO A 483 -1.07 7.84 13.88
N HIS A 484 -1.64 6.85 13.19
CA HIS A 484 -2.25 7.04 11.86
C HIS A 484 -3.61 6.35 11.82
N THR A 485 -4.66 7.03 11.34
CA THR A 485 -6.03 6.50 11.32
C THR A 485 -6.77 6.88 10.04
N GLY A 486 -7.65 6.01 9.56
CA GLY A 486 -8.53 6.28 8.42
C GLY A 486 -8.07 5.68 7.08
N GLY A 487 -8.80 6.01 6.01
CA GLY A 487 -8.57 5.43 4.68
C GLY A 487 -7.39 6.03 3.90
N ILE A 488 -6.88 7.18 4.34
CA ILE A 488 -5.83 7.95 3.67
C ILE A 488 -4.77 8.33 4.69
N VAL A 489 -3.59 7.74 4.54
CA VAL A 489 -2.47 7.92 5.47
C VAL A 489 -1.18 8.18 4.70
N ARG A 490 -0.30 8.97 5.31
CA ARG A 490 1.01 9.31 4.76
C ARG A 490 2.07 9.32 5.85
N GLY A 491 3.29 8.90 5.52
CA GLY A 491 4.42 8.94 6.45
C GLY A 491 5.13 10.29 6.47
N GLY A 492 5.91 10.53 7.52
CA GLY A 492 6.71 11.75 7.70
C GLY A 492 6.03 12.80 8.61
N PRO A 493 6.62 14.00 8.72
CA PRO A 493 6.23 15.03 9.70
C PRO A 493 5.00 15.87 9.29
N HIS A 494 4.11 15.30 8.48
CA HIS A 494 2.90 15.99 8.08
C HIS A 494 1.72 15.41 8.85
N PRO A 495 0.83 16.24 9.43
CA PRO A 495 -0.45 15.76 9.92
C PRO A 495 -1.18 15.02 8.79
N ASP A 496 -1.98 14.01 9.10
CA ASP A 496 -2.88 13.39 8.13
C ASP A 496 -3.65 14.49 7.37
N PRO A 497 -3.86 14.35 6.05
CA PRO A 497 -4.42 15.43 5.25
C PRO A 497 -5.76 15.90 5.82
N VAL A 498 -5.79 17.12 6.33
CA VAL A 498 -7.02 17.89 6.48
C VAL A 498 -7.49 18.19 5.07
N PHE A 499 -8.53 17.50 4.61
CA PHE A 499 -9.17 17.82 3.35
C PHE A 499 -9.57 19.30 3.33
N PRO A 500 -9.35 20.03 2.21
CA PRO A 500 -10.04 21.28 1.98
C PRO A 500 -11.53 21.01 2.04
N ASN A 501 -12.25 21.76 2.87
CA ASN A 501 -13.69 21.71 2.94
C ASN A 501 -14.25 21.98 1.53
N PHE A 502 -14.87 20.97 0.89
CA PHE A 502 -15.44 21.09 -0.46
C PHE A 502 -16.57 22.14 -0.55
N GLY A 503 -17.02 22.69 0.58
CA GLY A 503 -17.98 23.79 0.65
C GLY A 503 -17.44 25.18 0.33
N ASN A 504 -16.12 25.41 0.20
CA ASN A 504 -15.56 26.76 0.02
C ASN A 504 -14.92 27.03 -1.37
N MET A 505 -15.19 26.21 -2.38
CA MET A 505 -14.81 26.51 -3.78
C MET A 505 -15.88 27.32 -4.53
N GLY A 506 -16.53 28.24 -3.84
CA GLY A 506 -17.45 29.21 -4.43
C GLY A 506 -17.15 30.61 -3.90
N GLY A 507 -16.48 31.43 -4.71
CA GLY A 507 -16.32 32.87 -4.47
C GLY A 507 -14.90 33.28 -4.09
N GLY A 508 -14.25 34.05 -4.98
CA GLY A 508 -13.00 34.72 -4.68
C GLY A 508 -13.23 35.81 -3.62
N ALA A 509 -12.71 35.57 -2.42
CA ALA A 509 -12.40 36.60 -1.44
C ALA A 509 -11.23 36.08 -0.59
N GLU A 510 -10.18 36.89 -0.44
CA GLU A 510 -9.05 36.61 0.44
C GLU A 510 -9.54 36.42 1.89
N PRO A 511 -8.98 35.48 2.67
CA PRO A 511 -9.30 35.38 4.08
C PRO A 511 -8.55 36.47 4.86
N ASP A 512 -9.30 37.33 5.57
CA ASP A 512 -8.78 38.24 6.59
C ASP A 512 -7.99 37.48 7.67
N ALA A 513 -6.81 38.02 8.02
CA ALA A 513 -5.80 37.37 8.86
C ALA A 513 -6.13 37.35 10.37
N ASP A 514 -7.24 37.94 10.82
CA ASP A 514 -7.49 38.22 12.23
C ASP A 514 -8.51 37.30 12.94
N ALA A 515 -8.97 36.21 12.30
CA ALA A 515 -9.95 35.28 12.89
C ALA A 515 -9.37 33.91 13.35
N ALA A 516 -8.06 33.80 13.51
CA ALA A 516 -7.36 32.51 13.67
C ALA A 516 -7.13 32.03 15.13
N ALA A 517 -7.79 32.63 16.14
CA ALA A 517 -7.46 32.33 17.54
C ALA A 517 -8.30 31.23 18.22
N ASP A 518 -9.55 30.97 17.81
CA ASP A 518 -10.47 30.12 18.61
C ASP A 518 -11.28 29.07 17.81
N LYS A 519 -10.72 28.54 16.71
CA LYS A 519 -11.37 27.43 15.98
C LYS A 519 -10.53 26.18 16.07
N GLU A 520 -11.08 25.14 16.69
CA GLU A 520 -10.53 23.78 16.62
C GLU A 520 -10.17 23.44 15.17
N PRO A 521 -9.07 22.73 14.92
CA PRO A 521 -8.68 22.35 13.57
C PRO A 521 -9.80 21.50 12.96
N ALA A 522 -10.48 22.04 11.95
CA ALA A 522 -11.47 21.32 11.17
C ALA A 522 -10.83 20.06 10.60
N ARG A 523 -11.26 18.88 11.08
CA ARG A 523 -10.81 17.56 10.60
C ARG A 523 -11.47 17.28 9.25
N GLY A 524 -10.67 16.98 8.22
CA GLY A 524 -11.17 16.64 6.89
C GLY A 524 -11.93 15.30 6.89
N PHE A 525 -12.99 15.21 6.07
CA PHE A 525 -14.01 14.14 6.02
C PHE A 525 -14.41 13.60 7.41
N PRO A 526 -15.60 13.94 7.95
CA PRO A 526 -16.01 13.41 9.24
C PRO A 526 -16.28 11.91 9.10
N PHE A 527 -15.25 11.10 9.34
CA PHE A 527 -15.47 9.78 9.90
C PHE A 527 -16.06 10.03 11.29
N THR A 528 -17.22 9.44 11.54
CA THR A 528 -17.92 9.52 12.83
C THR A 528 -16.95 9.44 14.00
N THR A 529 -17.06 10.39 14.94
CA THR A 529 -16.39 10.30 16.23
C THR A 529 -16.80 8.99 16.90
N ALA A 530 -15.91 8.38 17.69
CA ALA A 530 -16.25 7.19 18.45
C ALA A 530 -17.60 7.39 19.18
N PRO A 531 -18.52 6.40 19.15
CA PRO A 531 -19.81 6.53 19.80
C PRO A 531 -19.62 6.85 21.29
N THR A 532 -20.49 7.71 21.83
CA THR A 532 -20.49 7.98 23.27
C THR A 532 -20.96 6.75 24.03
N ASP A 533 -20.61 6.65 25.31
CA ASP A 533 -21.03 5.54 26.18
C ASP A 533 -22.56 5.37 26.22
N LYS A 534 -23.33 6.46 26.06
CA LYS A 534 -24.80 6.37 26.01
C LYS A 534 -25.31 5.78 24.71
N VAL A 535 -24.74 6.18 23.57
CA VAL A 535 -25.09 5.58 22.28
C VAL A 535 -24.69 4.11 22.26
N LEU A 536 -23.52 3.79 22.81
CA LEU A 536 -23.04 2.42 22.94
C LEU A 536 -23.98 1.56 23.82
N ALA A 537 -24.31 2.02 25.02
CA ALA A 537 -25.23 1.33 25.91
C ALA A 537 -26.61 1.10 25.27
N LEU A 538 -27.08 2.05 24.46
CA LEU A 538 -28.32 1.90 23.70
C LEU A 538 -28.23 0.73 22.69
N LEU A 539 -27.16 0.69 21.90
CA LEU A 539 -26.92 -0.37 20.92
C LEU A 539 -26.72 -1.76 21.58
N GLU A 540 -26.14 -1.80 22.79
CA GLU A 540 -25.85 -3.04 23.51
C GLU A 540 -27.05 -3.60 24.29
N SER A 541 -27.98 -2.75 24.74
CA SER A 541 -29.04 -3.07 25.71
C SER A 541 -29.91 -4.30 25.38
N ASN A 542 -29.95 -4.70 24.11
CA ASN A 542 -30.60 -5.90 23.59
C ASN A 542 -29.96 -6.41 22.29
N GLY A 543 -28.67 -6.17 22.08
CA GLY A 543 -28.04 -6.34 20.77
C GLY A 543 -28.16 -7.75 20.16
N ASN A 544 -28.22 -8.79 21.01
CA ASN A 544 -28.40 -10.19 20.59
C ASN A 544 -29.80 -10.51 20.03
N ALA A 545 -30.78 -9.64 20.20
CA ALA A 545 -32.14 -9.85 19.68
C ALA A 545 -32.26 -9.56 18.17
N TYR A 546 -31.26 -8.91 17.58
CA TYR A 546 -31.28 -8.43 16.20
C TYR A 546 -30.14 -9.03 15.39
N THR A 547 -30.34 -9.10 14.07
CA THR A 547 -29.23 -9.44 13.16
C THR A 547 -28.23 -8.28 13.09
N TRP A 548 -28.74 -7.05 13.02
CA TRP A 548 -27.96 -5.82 13.06
C TRP A 548 -28.50 -4.90 14.17
N VAL A 549 -27.64 -4.46 15.07
CA VAL A 549 -28.05 -3.53 16.15
C VAL A 549 -28.29 -2.13 15.62
N ALA A 550 -27.67 -1.79 14.48
CA ALA A 550 -27.97 -0.59 13.75
C ALA A 550 -27.71 -0.75 12.25
N ALA A 551 -28.28 0.16 11.47
CA ALA A 551 -27.90 0.42 10.08
C ALA A 551 -27.50 1.88 9.93
N THR A 552 -26.51 2.17 9.09
CA THR A 552 -26.10 3.54 8.76
C THR A 552 -25.52 3.62 7.35
N ILE A 553 -25.52 4.81 6.77
CA ILE A 553 -24.96 5.04 5.43
C ILE A 553 -23.44 4.98 5.50
N GLY A 554 -22.83 4.16 4.65
CA GLY A 554 -21.38 4.10 4.52
C GLY A 554 -20.71 3.08 5.44
N SER A 555 -19.85 2.24 4.88
CA SER A 555 -19.15 1.20 5.64
C SER A 555 -18.18 1.73 6.67
N SER A 556 -17.63 2.93 6.49
CA SER A 556 -16.71 3.52 7.46
C SER A 556 -17.44 3.96 8.73
N ASP A 557 -18.64 4.49 8.60
CA ASP A 557 -19.46 4.89 9.74
C ASP A 557 -20.03 3.65 10.45
N ALA A 558 -20.51 2.67 9.70
CA ALA A 558 -20.92 1.38 10.25
C ALA A 558 -19.79 0.70 11.04
N ALA A 559 -18.55 0.73 10.52
CA ALA A 559 -17.37 0.17 11.17
C ALA A 559 -17.09 0.81 12.53
N THR A 560 -17.26 2.14 12.68
CA THR A 560 -17.06 2.84 13.95
C THR A 560 -17.97 2.30 15.04
N TYR A 561 -19.26 2.13 14.75
CA TYR A 561 -20.22 1.58 15.70
C TYR A 561 -20.01 0.08 15.95
N GLN A 562 -19.74 -0.71 14.90
CA GLN A 562 -19.52 -2.16 15.02
C GLN A 562 -18.29 -2.49 15.88
N LEU A 563 -17.17 -1.78 15.67
CA LEU A 563 -15.94 -2.00 16.43
C LEU A 563 -16.09 -1.60 17.90
N ALA A 564 -16.96 -0.64 18.20
CA ALA A 564 -17.23 -0.19 19.56
C ALA A 564 -18.22 -1.10 20.29
N ALA A 565 -19.36 -1.41 19.66
CA ALA A 565 -20.45 -2.21 20.22
C ALA A 565 -20.20 -3.71 20.22
N ASP A 566 -19.25 -4.20 19.42
CA ASP A 566 -19.01 -5.63 19.21
C ASP A 566 -20.28 -6.38 18.74
N PHE A 567 -21.12 -5.66 17.97
CA PHE A 567 -22.33 -6.17 17.29
C PHE A 567 -22.34 -5.79 15.81
N PRO A 568 -22.99 -6.56 14.91
CA PRO A 568 -23.08 -6.20 13.50
C PRO A 568 -23.80 -4.87 13.30
N VAL A 569 -23.22 -3.99 12.48
CA VAL A 569 -23.86 -2.77 12.01
C VAL A 569 -23.93 -2.81 10.50
N MET A 570 -25.14 -2.72 9.95
CA MET A 570 -25.35 -2.80 8.51
C MET A 570 -24.82 -1.54 7.83
N ALA A 571 -23.88 -1.73 6.91
CA ALA A 571 -23.37 -0.68 6.04
C ALA A 571 -24.28 -0.52 4.81
N VAL A 572 -25.14 0.49 4.84
CA VAL A 572 -26.03 0.81 3.71
C VAL A 572 -25.22 1.56 2.64
N GLY A 573 -25.23 1.03 1.42
CA GLY A 573 -24.60 1.62 0.25
C GLY A 573 -23.07 1.49 0.17
N GLY A 574 -22.48 0.55 0.90
CA GLY A 574 -21.05 0.24 0.80
C GLY A 574 -20.14 1.38 1.24
N PHE A 575 -18.93 1.49 0.66
CA PHE A 575 -17.88 2.39 1.18
C PHE A 575 -18.32 3.85 1.32
N SER A 576 -19.04 4.38 0.32
CA SER A 576 -19.45 5.79 0.25
C SER A 576 -20.96 6.04 0.33
N GLY A 577 -21.77 4.98 0.45
CA GLY A 577 -23.24 5.07 0.41
C GLY A 577 -23.86 4.99 -0.98
N GLY A 578 -23.06 4.76 -2.03
CA GLY A 578 -23.50 4.74 -3.43
C GLY A 578 -23.79 3.35 -4.03
N ASP A 579 -23.46 2.27 -3.34
CA ASP A 579 -23.79 0.92 -3.83
C ASP A 579 -25.32 0.66 -3.68
N PRO A 580 -25.97 -0.05 -4.60
CA PRO A 580 -27.39 -0.38 -4.52
C PRO A 580 -27.64 -1.57 -3.57
N ALA A 581 -27.14 -1.48 -2.32
CA ALA A 581 -27.25 -2.56 -1.34
C ALA A 581 -27.37 -2.06 0.12
N PRO A 582 -28.38 -2.51 0.89
CA PRO A 582 -29.60 -3.16 0.37
C PRO A 582 -30.40 -2.20 -0.53
N THR A 583 -31.30 -2.75 -1.35
CA THR A 583 -32.37 -1.96 -1.96
C THR A 583 -33.35 -1.50 -0.88
N LEU A 584 -34.11 -0.44 -1.14
CA LEU A 584 -35.14 0.04 -0.21
C LEU A 584 -36.11 -1.09 0.17
N GLU A 585 -36.61 -1.86 -0.79
CA GLU A 585 -37.55 -2.97 -0.53
C GLU A 585 -36.94 -4.02 0.40
N LYS A 586 -35.65 -4.32 0.24
CA LYS A 586 -34.97 -5.31 1.08
C LYS A 586 -34.76 -4.76 2.49
N PHE A 587 -34.39 -3.49 2.60
CA PHE A 587 -34.27 -2.81 3.89
C PHE A 587 -35.61 -2.81 4.64
N GLN A 588 -36.72 -2.49 3.96
CA GLN A 588 -38.07 -2.55 4.54
C GLN A 588 -38.44 -3.95 5.02
N GLN A 589 -38.11 -4.98 4.24
CA GLN A 589 -38.31 -6.37 4.65
C GLN A 589 -37.50 -6.71 5.92
N ASP A 590 -36.21 -6.35 5.95
CA ASP A 590 -35.36 -6.64 7.11
C ASP A 590 -35.84 -5.90 8.37
N VAL A 591 -36.40 -4.69 8.22
CA VAL A 591 -37.06 -3.97 9.32
C VAL A 591 -38.36 -4.66 9.76
N ALA A 592 -39.21 -5.07 8.82
CA ALA A 592 -40.46 -5.77 9.12
C ALA A 592 -40.23 -7.13 9.82
N GLU A 593 -39.14 -7.81 9.47
CA GLU A 593 -38.68 -9.06 10.11
C GLU A 593 -37.97 -8.82 11.45
N SER A 594 -37.92 -7.58 11.95
CA SER A 594 -37.22 -7.19 13.18
C SER A 594 -35.74 -7.58 13.19
N ARG A 595 -35.08 -7.50 12.02
CA ARG A 595 -33.65 -7.82 11.88
C ARG A 595 -32.73 -6.64 12.19
N ILE A 596 -33.25 -5.41 12.12
CA ILE A 596 -32.51 -4.17 12.33
C ILE A 596 -33.18 -3.40 13.47
N HIS A 597 -32.42 -3.02 14.50
CA HIS A 597 -32.97 -2.27 15.64
C HIS A 597 -33.00 -0.75 15.37
N TYR A 598 -31.83 -0.13 15.21
CA TYR A 598 -31.74 1.32 14.99
C TYR A 598 -31.32 1.67 13.57
N TYR A 599 -31.74 2.84 13.09
CA TYR A 599 -31.10 3.54 11.99
C TYR A 599 -30.37 4.77 12.53
N ILE A 600 -29.07 4.85 12.27
CA ILE A 600 -28.25 5.99 12.70
C ILE A 600 -28.11 6.94 11.52
N ALA A 601 -28.65 8.14 11.68
CA ALA A 601 -28.58 9.18 10.66
C ALA A 601 -27.16 9.74 10.60
N THR A 602 -26.58 9.76 9.41
CA THR A 602 -25.42 10.58 9.10
C THR A 602 -25.90 12.00 8.75
N GLU A 603 -25.18 13.04 9.15
CA GLU A 603 -25.46 14.39 8.65
C GLU A 603 -25.56 14.37 7.11
N GLU A 604 -26.54 15.07 6.56
CA GLU A 604 -26.73 15.15 5.11
C GLU A 604 -25.46 15.71 4.47
N ARG A 605 -24.69 14.83 3.82
CA ARG A 605 -23.54 15.22 3.02
C ARG A 605 -24.06 16.10 1.89
N HIS A 606 -23.91 17.41 2.03
CA HIS A 606 -24.22 18.40 0.98
C HIS A 606 -23.17 18.29 -0.13
N GLY A 607 -23.26 17.23 -0.93
CA GLY A 607 -22.58 17.12 -2.22
C GLY A 607 -23.38 17.82 -3.32
N PRO A 608 -22.77 18.04 -4.49
CA PRO A 608 -23.52 18.49 -5.66
C PRO A 608 -24.70 17.53 -5.93
N PRO A 609 -25.85 18.03 -6.43
CA PRO A 609 -27.03 17.20 -6.65
C PRO A 609 -26.68 16.01 -7.55
N GLN A 610 -26.85 14.79 -7.02
CA GLN A 610 -26.69 13.58 -7.80
C GLN A 610 -27.75 13.54 -8.90
N ARG A 611 -27.37 13.19 -10.13
CA ARG A 611 -28.31 12.99 -11.26
C ARG A 611 -29.30 11.84 -11.01
N GLN A 612 -29.00 10.92 -10.08
CA GLN A 612 -29.86 9.81 -9.68
C GLN A 612 -29.87 9.66 -8.15
N VAL A 613 -31.05 9.38 -7.58
CA VAL A 613 -31.23 9.14 -6.15
C VAL A 613 -30.70 7.75 -5.80
N SER A 614 -29.67 7.67 -4.94
CA SER A 614 -29.12 6.40 -4.44
C SER A 614 -30.11 5.61 -3.58
N GLU A 615 -29.95 4.29 -3.49
CA GLU A 615 -30.75 3.45 -2.56
C GLU A 615 -30.59 3.92 -1.10
N GLY A 616 -29.38 4.32 -0.69
CA GLY A 616 -29.13 4.88 0.65
C GLY A 616 -29.93 6.16 0.92
N SER A 617 -30.06 7.05 -0.08
CA SER A 617 -30.91 8.25 0.02
C SER A 617 -32.39 7.89 0.14
N LYS A 618 -32.87 6.89 -0.62
CA LYS A 618 -34.25 6.40 -0.54
C LYS A 618 -34.55 5.79 0.84
N ILE A 619 -33.64 4.97 1.36
CA ILE A 619 -33.73 4.38 2.71
C ILE A 619 -33.77 5.48 3.77
N THR A 620 -32.88 6.46 3.69
CA THR A 620 -32.88 7.60 4.62
C THR A 620 -34.20 8.35 4.61
N GLY A 621 -34.74 8.65 3.43
CA GLY A 621 -36.04 9.31 3.28
C GLY A 621 -37.17 8.49 3.89
N TRP A 622 -37.24 7.20 3.55
CA TRP A 622 -38.25 6.29 4.09
C TRP A 622 -38.20 6.20 5.62
N VAL A 623 -37.01 6.09 6.21
CA VAL A 623 -36.86 6.06 7.67
C VAL A 623 -37.36 7.35 8.32
N LYS A 624 -37.00 8.51 7.75
CA LYS A 624 -37.44 9.83 8.24
C LYS A 624 -38.97 9.99 8.19
N ASP A 625 -39.61 9.42 7.18
CA ASP A 625 -41.06 9.51 7.00
C ASP A 625 -41.83 8.59 7.96
N HIS A 626 -41.26 7.42 8.32
CA HIS A 626 -41.97 6.36 9.04
C HIS A 626 -41.60 6.23 10.53
N TYR A 627 -40.48 6.80 10.98
CA TYR A 627 -40.00 6.65 12.36
C TYR A 627 -39.69 7.99 13.02
N THR A 628 -39.72 8.03 14.34
CA THR A 628 -39.45 9.24 15.12
C THR A 628 -37.96 9.35 15.43
N ALA A 629 -37.35 10.48 15.09
CA ALA A 629 -35.96 10.76 15.43
C ALA A 629 -35.79 10.99 16.94
N THR A 630 -34.74 10.39 17.51
CA THR A 630 -34.28 10.63 18.88
C THR A 630 -32.81 11.04 18.83
N THR A 631 -32.45 12.12 19.52
CA THR A 631 -31.05 12.56 19.61
C THR A 631 -30.44 12.12 20.93
N VAL A 632 -29.36 11.34 20.87
CA VAL A 632 -28.58 10.89 22.04
C VAL A 632 -27.15 11.39 21.88
N ASP A 633 -26.73 12.30 22.76
CA ASP A 633 -25.40 12.94 22.75
C ASP A 633 -24.97 13.46 21.36
N GLY A 634 -25.92 14.08 20.63
CA GLY A 634 -25.67 14.65 19.30
C GLY A 634 -25.78 13.67 18.13
N VAL A 635 -25.95 12.37 18.38
CA VAL A 635 -26.24 11.36 17.35
C VAL A 635 -27.74 11.24 17.16
N ILE A 636 -28.21 11.31 15.91
CA ILE A 636 -29.63 11.12 15.56
C ILE A 636 -29.88 9.64 15.27
N LEU A 637 -30.77 9.02 16.04
CA LEU A 637 -31.19 7.64 15.87
C LEU A 637 -32.70 7.54 15.60
N TYR A 638 -33.10 6.53 14.84
CA TYR A 638 -34.49 6.13 14.65
C TYR A 638 -34.63 4.70 15.16
N ASP A 639 -35.56 4.47 16.09
CA ASP A 639 -35.92 3.12 16.53
C ASP A 639 -36.84 2.49 15.50
N LEU A 640 -36.34 1.50 14.77
CA LEU A 640 -37.06 0.83 13.69
C LEU A 640 -38.10 -0.18 14.20
N THR A 641 -38.19 -0.38 15.51
CA THR A 641 -39.19 -1.26 16.14
C THR A 641 -40.44 -0.50 16.59
N VAL A 642 -40.39 0.84 16.57
CA VAL A 642 -41.50 1.72 16.99
C VAL A 642 -41.90 2.64 15.84
N PRO A 643 -42.81 2.20 14.95
CA PRO A 643 -43.33 3.04 13.89
C PRO A 643 -43.94 4.34 14.44
N ARG A 644 -43.80 5.43 13.69
CA ARG A 644 -44.45 6.69 14.01
C ARG A 644 -45.96 6.49 14.03
N VAL A 645 -46.60 6.86 15.14
CA VAL A 645 -48.06 6.83 15.24
C VAL A 645 -48.63 7.85 14.25
N ALA A 646 -49.48 7.38 13.32
CA ALA A 646 -50.21 8.28 12.42
C ALA A 646 -51.10 9.18 13.27
N GLY A 647 -50.83 10.49 13.24
CA GLY A 647 -51.60 11.52 13.94
C GLY A 647 -52.91 11.85 13.27
#